data_AF-V5IK21-F1
#
_entry.id   AF-V5IK21-F1
#
_cell.length_a   1.000
_cell.length_b   1.000
_cell.length_c   1.000
_cell.angle_alpha   90.00
_cell.angle_beta   90.00
_cell.angle_gamma   90.00
#
_symmetry.space_group_name_H-M   'P 1'
#
loop_
_entity.id
_entity.type
_entity.pdbx_description
1 polymer ?
#
loop_
_entity_poly.entity_id
_entity_poly.type
_entity_poly.pdbx_seq_one_letter_code
_entity_poly.pdbx_strand_id
1 'polypeptide(L)'
;VMVDDVEFSSGECSLDYYCSFEEDICQPWIDVTPNSTQGNHGWQVQRAENFAQLSKDHTLQSGDGYYLLFRGTGDITNSAVLKLREPRFRCASFWFFISKSTSGCTIYAGDKVLRNPTKRWRLYYFDLSWGLKDGMTIRAFSGTDETAFVAIDDIEVDEHECSELHLPVTDDFVCKTSPEEKIPMDKVCDFVKDCSNGADELDCGNCDFENSTCGWDLARAESGDLALWKRRRAGVIPGTPKLTYDGDTNGFYMILTGKKNPEQVAVRATAISPVIRNTNFLCSFTFWYNYANNSMEIDLDLEVNGHEMTVWSLRSVTPKAPEGTWNFAEAELGRYAGAVKLRFRGFQYGAFVGYFAIDGLQYENCDLPLPDPSPCEDHFKCANGVCISKYDVCNYVDHCGDGSDELNCGDHNLGCNFDYSFCDWKPVVPEKTETITSTWQRIRPGNFLWLTPTRDHTSGHREGQFLILRPKHTMVESEIAGPILQANGTCAITFFSMIYKGAPSKLILGVRYAKGGPLTEVWSTSTPTYGFYFRERMIVFGEEDPFQVFFKGRHEATNEAAYIAIDDVSFSKGCRAYHGALPDPPSTPAPTKPPTCPSDQFNCASSETCIPVSKVCDFKEDCMDGSDEKNCGACDFSIDLCGLKSDDPDGRFTWNRTSAQDVTKNPSRDVGLPKTDSNNDPQGFYCAYRETNEDDPQGLVNSLLTPRLGEIAHPCTVTFYAFISESPAWLWFGVQRSTPQGWIVRKGFAFLKGSESSHKWTKMTAKVGNWNPGSRFYFITQGTHTSIDDIEYRGCHPDRSSDTYEEDLLVSCSFELEDKCGWFPENQATELDWVKYSGGKPIRSWQPPSEDVGHSGPYMYIVNHRNTEGRGHLVSKSLPASGPFGRCFSFWYSMRHPNSGTLNL
;
A
#
# COMPACT_ATOMS: atom_id res chain seq x y z
N VAL A 1 -4.76 11.41 9.95
CA VAL A 1 -4.65 10.02 10.46
C VAL A 1 -3.43 9.94 11.35
N MET A 2 -3.48 9.13 12.40
CA MET A 2 -2.37 8.86 13.33
C MET A 2 -2.19 7.35 13.40
N VAL A 3 -0.95 6.87 13.44
CA VAL A 3 -0.58 5.45 13.52
C VAL A 3 0.51 5.28 14.58
N ASP A 4 0.38 4.25 15.41
CA ASP A 4 1.31 3.93 16.50
C ASP A 4 1.40 2.41 16.74
N ASP A 5 2.40 1.98 17.52
CA ASP A 5 2.55 0.61 18.04
C ASP A 5 2.33 -0.46 16.96
N VAL A 6 3.13 -0.38 15.92
CA VAL A 6 3.11 -1.32 14.80
C VAL A 6 3.79 -2.62 15.20
N GLU A 7 3.12 -3.75 15.05
CA GLU A 7 3.57 -5.05 15.50
C GLU A 7 3.48 -6.07 14.35
N PHE A 8 4.49 -6.94 14.28
CA PHE A 8 4.52 -8.08 13.36
C PHE A 8 4.89 -9.31 14.16
N SER A 9 4.03 -10.33 14.13
CA SER A 9 4.33 -11.64 14.70
C SER A 9 4.34 -12.71 13.60
N SER A 10 5.06 -13.80 13.84
CA SER A 10 5.04 -14.96 12.94
C SER A 10 3.83 -15.82 13.28
N GLY A 11 3.12 -16.31 12.27
CA GLY A 11 1.88 -17.07 12.45
C GLY A 11 0.64 -16.30 12.00
N GLU A 12 -0.52 -16.96 12.11
CA GLU A 12 -1.83 -16.35 11.88
C GLU A 12 -2.06 -15.25 12.92
N CYS A 13 -2.86 -14.23 12.57
CA CYS A 13 -3.30 -13.30 13.59
C CYS A 13 -4.09 -14.04 14.66
N SER A 14 -3.69 -13.86 15.92
CA SER A 14 -4.57 -14.15 17.05
C SER A 14 -5.93 -13.55 16.72
N LEU A 15 -6.97 -14.37 16.78
CA LEU A 15 -8.33 -13.92 16.60
C LEU A 15 -8.56 -12.79 17.61
N ASP A 16 -8.80 -11.57 17.11
CA ASP A 16 -9.00 -10.34 17.91
C ASP A 16 -10.24 -10.44 18.82
N TYR A 17 -11.05 -11.47 18.59
CA TYR A 17 -12.21 -11.83 19.36
C TYR A 17 -11.99 -12.97 20.38
N TYR A 18 -10.85 -13.66 20.42
CA TYR A 18 -10.69 -14.89 21.23
C TYR A 18 -9.40 -14.91 22.06
N CYS A 19 -9.50 -15.53 23.24
CA CYS A 19 -8.51 -15.53 24.30
C CYS A 19 -8.44 -16.93 24.94
N SER A 20 -7.53 -17.78 24.45
CA SER A 20 -7.30 -19.13 24.98
C SER A 20 -6.21 -19.21 26.06
N PHE A 21 -5.43 -18.14 26.26
CA PHE A 21 -4.29 -18.07 27.19
C PHE A 21 -3.10 -19.00 26.90
N GLU A 22 -3.13 -19.75 25.79
CA GLU A 22 -2.01 -20.58 25.31
C GLU A 22 -0.86 -19.74 24.73
N GLU A 23 -1.18 -18.53 24.27
CA GLU A 23 -0.25 -17.52 23.79
C GLU A 23 -0.24 -16.31 24.73
N ASP A 24 0.86 -15.55 24.78
CA ASP A 24 1.02 -14.37 25.66
C ASP A 24 0.11 -13.17 25.29
N ILE A 25 -0.81 -13.34 24.33
CA ILE A 25 -1.56 -12.27 23.70
C ILE A 25 -3.06 -12.45 23.96
N CYS A 26 -3.66 -11.50 24.67
CA CYS A 26 -5.10 -11.36 24.85
C CYS A 26 -5.51 -9.91 24.55
N GLN A 27 -5.72 -9.60 23.27
CA GLN A 27 -5.95 -8.23 22.80
C GLN A 27 -7.23 -7.57 23.36
N PRO A 28 -8.42 -8.22 23.37
CA PRO A 28 -9.65 -7.52 23.76
C PRO A 28 -9.77 -7.22 25.26
N TRP A 29 -9.05 -7.94 26.13
CA TRP A 29 -9.18 -7.81 27.59
C TRP A 29 -7.88 -7.31 28.24
N ILE A 30 -7.99 -6.54 29.32
CA ILE A 30 -6.84 -6.09 30.13
C ILE A 30 -7.13 -6.27 31.60
N ASP A 31 -6.16 -6.80 32.36
CA ASP A 31 -6.23 -6.81 33.82
C ASP A 31 -5.98 -5.39 34.36
N VAL A 32 -6.98 -4.82 35.03
CA VAL A 32 -6.94 -3.48 35.62
C VAL A 32 -7.01 -3.51 37.14
N THR A 33 -6.62 -4.62 37.75
CA THR A 33 -6.64 -4.78 39.21
C THR A 33 -5.83 -3.65 39.87
N PRO A 34 -6.41 -2.87 40.81
CA PRO A 34 -5.74 -1.72 41.39
C PRO A 34 -4.44 -2.10 42.09
N ASN A 35 -3.34 -1.42 41.74
CA ASN A 35 -2.04 -1.56 42.39
C ASN A 35 -2.11 -1.04 43.84
N SER A 36 -2.49 -1.92 44.76
CA SER A 36 -2.52 -1.68 46.20
C SER A 36 -1.39 -2.48 46.85
N THR A 37 -0.51 -1.82 47.59
CA THR A 37 0.65 -2.38 48.29
C THR A 37 0.31 -3.36 49.44
N GLN A 38 -0.92 -3.86 49.52
CA GLN A 38 -1.32 -4.93 50.44
C GLN A 38 -2.29 -5.90 49.73
N GLY A 39 -1.78 -7.09 49.37
CA GLY A 39 -2.59 -8.33 49.31
C GLY A 39 -3.61 -8.53 48.18
N ASN A 40 -3.72 -7.63 47.19
CA ASN A 40 -4.57 -7.86 46.01
C ASN A 40 -3.79 -8.62 44.93
N HIS A 41 -4.10 -9.91 44.76
CA HIS A 41 -3.62 -10.70 43.64
C HIS A 41 -4.61 -10.56 42.48
N GLY A 42 -4.21 -9.91 41.39
CA GLY A 42 -4.96 -9.89 40.13
C GLY A 42 -5.10 -11.28 39.51
N TRP A 43 -5.62 -11.36 38.28
CA TRP A 43 -5.75 -12.63 37.60
C TRP A 43 -4.36 -13.24 37.36
N GLN A 44 -4.22 -14.53 37.60
CA GLN A 44 -2.95 -15.25 37.39
C GLN A 44 -3.09 -16.24 36.24
N VAL A 45 -2.28 -16.08 35.21
CA VAL A 45 -2.12 -17.12 34.18
C VAL A 45 -1.51 -18.35 34.84
N GLN A 46 -2.23 -19.47 34.76
CA GLN A 46 -1.90 -20.71 35.44
C GLN A 46 -1.81 -21.85 34.43
N ARG A 47 -0.63 -22.46 34.32
CA ARG A 47 -0.47 -23.74 33.62
C ARG A 47 -1.18 -24.85 34.37
N ALA A 48 -1.98 -25.65 33.67
CA ALA A 48 -2.88 -26.63 34.26
C ALA A 48 -2.16 -27.71 35.08
N GLU A 49 -1.04 -28.27 34.57
CA GLU A 49 -0.27 -29.30 35.29
C GLU A 49 0.24 -28.84 36.66
N ASN A 50 0.47 -27.53 36.82
CA ASN A 50 1.02 -26.93 38.04
C ASN A 50 -0.05 -26.70 39.12
N PHE A 51 -1.32 -27.02 38.84
CA PHE A 51 -2.41 -26.85 39.79
C PHE A 51 -3.25 -28.12 39.94
N ALA A 52 -2.90 -28.95 40.92
CA ALA A 52 -3.51 -30.27 41.13
C ALA A 52 -5.05 -30.25 41.35
N GLN A 53 -5.63 -29.12 41.77
CA GLN A 53 -7.08 -29.00 41.96
C GLN A 53 -7.86 -28.78 40.66
N LEU A 54 -7.20 -28.36 39.57
CA LEU A 54 -7.74 -28.23 38.22
C LEU A 54 -6.62 -28.52 37.21
N SER A 55 -6.25 -29.80 37.09
CA SER A 55 -5.06 -30.23 36.34
C SER A 55 -5.24 -30.28 34.81
N LYS A 56 -6.32 -29.68 34.30
CA LYS A 56 -6.66 -29.64 32.87
C LYS A 56 -7.30 -28.30 32.54
N ASP A 57 -6.72 -27.61 31.57
CA ASP A 57 -7.31 -26.44 30.92
C ASP A 57 -8.54 -26.85 30.10
N HIS A 58 -9.29 -25.87 29.60
CA HIS A 58 -10.43 -26.14 28.72
C HIS A 58 -9.99 -26.31 27.26
N THR A 59 -9.08 -25.47 26.77
CA THR A 59 -8.62 -25.38 25.37
C THR A 59 -8.05 -26.69 24.84
N LEU A 60 -6.97 -27.19 25.46
CA LEU A 60 -6.23 -28.39 25.07
C LEU A 60 -6.70 -29.64 25.83
N GLN A 61 -7.52 -29.48 26.87
CA GLN A 61 -7.97 -30.54 27.78
C GLN A 61 -6.82 -31.36 28.37
N SER A 62 -5.67 -30.71 28.56
CA SER A 62 -4.40 -31.35 28.90
C SER A 62 -3.71 -30.63 30.06
N GLY A 63 -2.63 -31.20 30.57
CA GLY A 63 -1.82 -30.53 31.59
C GLY A 63 -0.97 -29.39 31.01
N ASP A 64 -0.78 -29.38 29.69
CA ASP A 64 0.11 -28.44 29.02
C ASP A 64 -0.49 -27.05 28.84
N GLY A 65 -1.82 -26.94 28.86
CA GLY A 65 -2.53 -25.68 28.62
C GLY A 65 -2.62 -24.74 29.82
N TYR A 66 -3.15 -23.55 29.57
CA TYR A 66 -3.16 -22.40 30.47
C TYR A 66 -4.56 -21.83 30.64
N TYR A 67 -4.85 -21.26 31.81
CA TYR A 67 -6.10 -20.54 32.08
C TYR A 67 -5.88 -19.44 33.11
N LEU A 68 -6.81 -18.49 33.24
CA LEU A 68 -6.76 -17.47 34.29
C LEU A 68 -7.35 -18.01 35.59
N LEU A 69 -6.58 -17.89 36.68
CA LEU A 69 -6.93 -18.36 38.01
C LEU A 69 -7.01 -17.20 39.00
N PHE A 70 -8.07 -17.19 39.80
CA PHE A 70 -8.20 -16.36 40.99
C PHE A 70 -8.43 -17.22 42.23
N ARG A 71 -7.56 -17.09 43.23
CA ARG A 71 -7.61 -17.84 44.49
C ARG A 71 -8.27 -16.99 45.58
N GLY A 72 -9.15 -17.62 46.37
CA GLY A 72 -9.78 -17.01 47.52
C GLY A 72 -8.76 -16.67 48.59
N THR A 73 -8.87 -15.48 49.15
CA THR A 73 -7.95 -14.94 50.15
C THR A 73 -8.58 -14.87 51.55
N GLY A 74 -9.86 -15.24 51.70
CA GLY A 74 -10.61 -15.08 52.95
C GLY A 74 -11.09 -13.65 53.21
N ASP A 75 -10.53 -12.66 52.50
CA ASP A 75 -10.95 -11.26 52.53
C ASP A 75 -11.93 -10.97 51.39
N ILE A 76 -13.15 -10.57 51.74
CA ILE A 76 -14.22 -10.28 50.78
C ILE A 76 -13.99 -8.99 49.95
N THR A 77 -12.99 -8.18 50.32
CA THR A 77 -12.64 -6.95 49.59
C THR A 77 -11.68 -7.20 48.43
N ASN A 78 -11.03 -8.37 48.40
CA ASN A 78 -10.10 -8.72 47.33
C ASN A 78 -10.85 -9.10 46.05
N SER A 79 -10.38 -8.57 44.93
CA SER A 79 -10.94 -8.85 43.61
C SER A 79 -9.90 -8.81 42.51
N ALA A 80 -10.21 -9.51 41.42
CA ALA A 80 -9.47 -9.44 40.16
C ALA A 80 -10.41 -8.99 39.04
N VAL A 81 -9.96 -8.06 38.19
CA VAL A 81 -10.83 -7.38 37.21
C VAL A 81 -10.22 -7.42 35.83
N LEU A 82 -10.87 -8.12 34.89
CA LEU A 82 -10.63 -7.95 33.46
C LEU A 82 -11.57 -6.87 32.93
N LYS A 83 -11.05 -5.95 32.12
CA LYS A 83 -11.81 -4.91 31.46
C LYS A 83 -11.69 -5.05 29.94
N LEU A 84 -12.82 -4.98 29.25
CA LEU A 84 -12.89 -4.98 27.79
C LEU A 84 -12.35 -3.66 27.24
N ARG A 85 -11.44 -3.72 26.26
CA ARG A 85 -10.77 -2.55 25.67
C ARG A 85 -11.64 -1.83 24.64
N GLU A 86 -12.52 -2.53 23.93
CA GLU A 86 -13.17 -2.01 22.73
C GLU A 86 -14.71 -1.97 22.80
N PRO A 87 -15.35 -0.86 22.35
CA PRO A 87 -16.79 -0.68 22.42
C PRO A 87 -17.63 -1.32 21.31
N ARG A 88 -17.00 -1.96 20.31
CA ARG A 88 -17.72 -2.53 19.17
C ARG A 88 -18.45 -3.84 19.51
N PHE A 89 -17.94 -4.62 20.46
CA PHE A 89 -18.52 -5.90 20.83
C PHE A 89 -19.84 -5.76 21.60
N ARG A 90 -20.77 -6.66 21.30
CA ARG A 90 -22.13 -6.74 21.82
C ARG A 90 -22.41 -8.06 22.55
N CYS A 91 -21.62 -9.11 22.32
CA CYS A 91 -21.66 -10.36 23.08
C CYS A 91 -20.29 -10.73 23.60
N ALA A 92 -20.24 -11.40 24.75
CA ALA A 92 -19.05 -12.09 25.24
C ALA A 92 -19.40 -13.47 25.78
N SER A 93 -18.45 -14.40 25.63
CA SER A 93 -18.51 -15.73 26.21
C SER A 93 -17.21 -16.09 26.92
N PHE A 94 -17.28 -16.96 27.92
CA PHE A 94 -16.09 -17.58 28.50
C PHE A 94 -16.42 -18.90 29.19
N TRP A 95 -15.44 -19.80 29.22
CA TRP A 95 -15.51 -21.00 30.02
C TRP A 95 -15.08 -20.70 31.45
N PHE A 96 -15.79 -21.24 32.44
CA PHE A 96 -15.48 -21.00 33.85
C PHE A 96 -15.62 -22.25 34.72
N PHE A 97 -14.83 -22.27 35.79
CA PHE A 97 -14.84 -23.29 36.83
C PHE A 97 -14.93 -22.62 38.20
N ILE A 98 -15.96 -22.95 38.99
CA ILE A 98 -16.10 -22.51 40.39
C ILE A 98 -15.92 -23.71 41.31
N SER A 99 -14.93 -23.60 42.20
CA SER A 99 -14.62 -24.61 43.22
C SER A 99 -15.75 -24.79 44.25
N LYS A 100 -15.68 -25.86 45.04
CA LYS A 100 -16.80 -26.34 45.86
C LYS A 100 -16.88 -25.66 47.24
N SER A 101 -17.48 -24.47 47.32
CA SER A 101 -17.78 -23.80 48.59
C SER A 101 -19.08 -22.99 48.56
N THR A 102 -19.82 -22.97 49.68
CA THR A 102 -21.04 -22.14 49.86
C THR A 102 -20.73 -20.69 50.24
N SER A 103 -19.47 -20.38 50.55
CA SER A 103 -18.94 -19.07 50.94
C SER A 103 -17.61 -18.74 50.21
N GLY A 104 -17.43 -19.31 49.02
CA GLY A 104 -16.23 -19.18 48.19
C GLY A 104 -16.26 -17.99 47.21
N CYS A 105 -15.39 -18.03 46.20
CA CYS A 105 -15.24 -16.97 45.21
C CYS A 105 -16.46 -16.84 44.27
N THR A 106 -16.70 -15.62 43.77
CA THR A 106 -17.81 -15.31 42.84
C THR A 106 -17.33 -14.55 41.62
N ILE A 107 -17.98 -14.75 40.46
CA ILE A 107 -17.70 -14.01 39.21
C ILE A 107 -18.89 -13.11 38.88
N TYR A 108 -18.62 -11.85 38.59
CA TYR A 108 -19.56 -10.89 38.04
C TYR A 108 -19.21 -10.68 36.56
N ALA A 109 -20.17 -10.95 35.68
CA ALA A 109 -20.05 -10.73 34.25
C ALA A 109 -21.39 -10.18 33.71
N GLY A 110 -21.35 -8.94 33.19
CA GLY A 110 -22.56 -8.17 32.93
C GLY A 110 -23.39 -7.96 34.21
N ASP A 111 -24.71 -8.19 34.11
CA ASP A 111 -25.65 -8.04 35.24
C ASP A 111 -25.78 -9.30 36.12
N LYS A 112 -25.03 -10.37 35.83
CA LYS A 112 -25.20 -11.68 36.49
C LYS A 112 -24.04 -12.04 37.41
N VAL A 113 -24.40 -12.72 38.51
CA VAL A 113 -23.46 -13.24 39.50
C VAL A 113 -23.40 -14.76 39.42
N LEU A 114 -22.23 -15.30 39.05
CA LEU A 114 -21.92 -16.72 39.03
C LEU A 114 -21.28 -17.11 40.36
N ARG A 115 -21.99 -17.94 41.14
CA ARG A 115 -21.60 -18.32 42.52
C ARG A 115 -21.74 -19.81 42.83
N ASN A 116 -22.33 -20.58 41.92
CA ASN A 116 -22.61 -21.99 42.16
C ASN A 116 -21.43 -22.86 41.70
N PRO A 117 -20.97 -23.83 42.51
CA PRO A 117 -19.92 -24.76 42.12
C PRO A 117 -20.28 -25.55 40.86
N THR A 118 -19.38 -25.58 39.87
CA THR A 118 -19.69 -26.13 38.54
C THR A 118 -19.26 -27.58 38.35
N LYS A 119 -18.34 -28.10 39.18
CA LYS A 119 -17.68 -29.43 39.12
C LYS A 119 -16.91 -29.74 37.82
N ARG A 120 -17.20 -29.05 36.73
CA ARG A 120 -16.57 -29.11 35.40
C ARG A 120 -16.59 -27.71 34.80
N TRP A 121 -15.80 -27.47 33.77
CA TRP A 121 -15.88 -26.25 32.95
C TRP A 121 -17.31 -26.04 32.42
N ARG A 122 -17.79 -24.80 32.47
CA ARG A 122 -19.10 -24.39 31.98
C ARG A 122 -18.94 -23.14 31.13
N LEU A 123 -19.61 -23.12 29.99
CA LEU A 123 -19.66 -21.92 29.15
C LEU A 123 -20.74 -20.96 29.66
N TYR A 124 -20.43 -19.68 29.63
CA TYR A 124 -21.35 -18.60 29.96
C TYR A 124 -21.30 -17.53 28.87
N TYR A 125 -22.47 -17.04 28.45
CA TYR A 125 -22.65 -15.95 27.50
C TYR A 125 -23.33 -14.77 28.20
N PHE A 126 -22.97 -13.54 27.83
CA PHE A 126 -23.62 -12.33 28.31
C PHE A 126 -23.50 -11.18 27.33
N ASP A 127 -24.56 -10.37 27.26
CA ASP A 127 -24.59 -9.18 26.41
C ASP A 127 -23.72 -8.05 26.97
N LEU A 128 -23.09 -7.31 26.06
CA LEU A 128 -22.24 -6.16 26.34
C LEU A 128 -23.01 -4.86 26.04
N SER A 129 -23.41 -4.14 27.10
CA SER A 129 -24.18 -2.88 27.01
C SER A 129 -23.40 -1.62 27.46
N TRP A 130 -23.01 -0.78 26.49
CA TRP A 130 -22.19 0.40 26.75
C TRP A 130 -22.98 1.55 27.41
N GLY A 131 -22.98 1.61 28.75
CA GLY A 131 -23.65 2.67 29.53
C GLY A 131 -23.27 2.78 31.03
N LEU A 132 -22.37 1.92 31.53
CA LEU A 132 -21.95 1.87 32.94
C LEU A 132 -20.64 2.64 33.16
N LYS A 133 -20.53 3.36 34.28
CA LYS A 133 -19.40 4.26 34.61
C LYS A 133 -18.02 3.57 34.69
N ASP A 134 -17.96 2.25 34.85
CA ASP A 134 -16.70 1.51 35.02
C ASP A 134 -16.23 0.76 33.75
N GLY A 135 -17.01 0.78 32.66
CA GLY A 135 -16.79 -0.07 31.48
C GLY A 135 -17.23 -1.53 31.68
N MET A 136 -17.12 -2.35 30.62
CA MET A 136 -17.46 -3.78 30.67
C MET A 136 -16.35 -4.60 31.33
N THR A 137 -16.70 -5.38 32.35
CA THR A 137 -15.71 -6.12 33.15
C THR A 137 -16.16 -7.52 33.54
N ILE A 138 -15.20 -8.45 33.60
CA ILE A 138 -15.33 -9.73 34.29
C ILE A 138 -14.59 -9.61 35.63
N ARG A 139 -15.32 -9.66 36.74
CA ARG A 139 -14.76 -9.45 38.09
C ARG A 139 -14.89 -10.71 38.94
N ALA A 140 -13.77 -11.22 39.45
CA ALA A 140 -13.78 -12.21 40.50
C ALA A 140 -13.66 -11.55 41.87
N PHE A 141 -14.48 -11.97 42.84
CA PHE A 141 -14.37 -11.55 44.24
C PHE A 141 -14.05 -12.75 45.12
N SER A 142 -13.19 -12.52 46.12
CA SER A 142 -12.89 -13.51 47.14
C SER A 142 -14.04 -13.67 48.13
N GLY A 143 -14.25 -14.90 48.59
CA GLY A 143 -15.16 -15.21 49.69
C GLY A 143 -14.41 -15.34 51.02
N THR A 144 -15.10 -15.81 52.06
CA THR A 144 -14.47 -16.09 53.37
C THR A 144 -13.72 -17.43 53.41
N ASP A 145 -13.83 -18.23 52.35
CA ASP A 145 -13.15 -19.50 52.20
C ASP A 145 -11.86 -19.36 51.39
N GLU A 146 -10.73 -19.44 52.09
CA GLU A 146 -9.37 -19.37 51.51
C GLU A 146 -9.02 -20.58 50.63
N THR A 147 -9.80 -21.67 50.69
CA THR A 147 -9.58 -22.86 49.86
C THR A 147 -10.35 -22.80 48.54
N ALA A 148 -11.23 -21.81 48.37
CA ALA A 148 -11.99 -21.61 47.15
C ALA A 148 -11.13 -20.94 46.06
N PHE A 149 -11.41 -21.26 44.81
CA PHE A 149 -10.89 -20.59 43.63
C PHE A 149 -11.95 -20.51 42.53
N VAL A 150 -11.73 -19.59 41.58
CA VAL A 150 -12.37 -19.58 40.27
C VAL A 150 -11.32 -19.58 39.17
N ALA A 151 -11.61 -20.30 38.10
CA ALA A 151 -10.83 -20.25 36.87
C ALA A 151 -11.72 -19.83 35.71
N ILE A 152 -11.18 -19.05 34.77
CA ILE A 152 -11.80 -18.73 33.50
C ILE A 152 -10.83 -19.03 32.37
N ASP A 153 -11.37 -19.45 31.24
CA ASP A 153 -10.63 -19.89 30.06
C ASP A 153 -11.45 -19.57 28.81
N ASP A 154 -10.82 -19.55 27.63
CA ASP A 154 -11.50 -19.41 26.34
C ASP A 154 -12.50 -18.25 26.28
N ILE A 155 -12.00 -17.03 26.48
CA ILE A 155 -12.84 -15.83 26.41
C ILE A 155 -13.05 -15.44 24.95
N GLU A 156 -14.29 -15.29 24.53
CA GLU A 156 -14.67 -14.88 23.18
C GLU A 156 -15.55 -13.63 23.21
N VAL A 157 -15.46 -12.76 22.20
CA VAL A 157 -16.28 -11.54 22.04
C VAL A 157 -16.82 -11.43 20.61
N ASP A 158 -18.02 -10.90 20.43
CA ASP A 158 -18.64 -10.78 19.11
C ASP A 158 -19.35 -9.42 18.95
N GLU A 159 -19.41 -8.90 17.73
CA GLU A 159 -20.08 -7.64 17.39
C GLU A 159 -21.61 -7.77 17.35
N HIS A 160 -22.14 -8.99 17.23
CA HIS A 160 -23.57 -9.30 17.26
C HIS A 160 -24.06 -9.53 18.69
N GLU A 161 -25.36 -9.36 18.93
CA GLU A 161 -25.94 -9.67 20.24
C GLU A 161 -25.87 -11.18 20.51
N CYS A 162 -25.78 -11.61 21.78
CA CYS A 162 -25.68 -13.06 22.08
C CYS A 162 -26.91 -13.85 21.61
N SER A 163 -28.03 -13.15 21.36
CA SER A 163 -29.25 -13.73 20.81
C SER A 163 -29.15 -14.10 19.31
N GLU A 164 -28.24 -13.47 18.56
CA GLU A 164 -28.04 -13.64 17.12
C GLU A 164 -27.04 -14.77 16.80
N LEU A 165 -26.13 -15.08 17.72
CA LEU A 165 -25.04 -16.07 17.56
C LEU A 165 -25.47 -17.54 17.71
N HIS A 166 -26.75 -17.80 17.95
CA HIS A 166 -27.32 -19.15 18.00
C HIS A 166 -27.83 -19.66 16.64
N LEU A 167 -27.39 -19.04 15.53
CA LEU A 167 -27.59 -19.58 14.18
C LEU A 167 -26.25 -20.13 13.67
N PRO A 168 -26.12 -21.43 13.37
CA PRO A 168 -24.94 -21.91 12.66
C PRO A 168 -24.93 -21.27 11.27
N VAL A 169 -24.00 -20.34 11.03
CA VAL A 169 -23.72 -19.83 9.69
C VAL A 169 -22.85 -20.84 8.96
N THR A 170 -23.51 -21.83 8.39
CA THR A 170 -23.14 -22.33 7.06
C THR A 170 -24.43 -22.28 6.28
N ASP A 171 -24.73 -21.12 5.68
CA ASP A 171 -25.84 -21.03 4.74
C ASP A 171 -25.44 -21.81 3.49
N ASP A 172 -25.50 -23.15 3.54
CA ASP A 172 -25.42 -23.95 2.34
C ASP A 172 -26.56 -23.54 1.41
N PHE A 173 -26.24 -23.30 0.14
CA PHE A 173 -27.24 -23.04 -0.87
C PHE A 173 -28.03 -24.32 -1.15
N VAL A 174 -29.35 -24.21 -1.04
CA VAL A 174 -30.27 -25.35 -1.25
C VAL A 174 -30.67 -25.40 -2.72
N CYS A 175 -30.26 -26.44 -3.44
CA CYS A 175 -30.51 -26.62 -4.88
C CYS A 175 -31.99 -26.84 -5.24
N LYS A 176 -32.89 -26.97 -4.26
CA LYS A 176 -34.33 -27.22 -4.43
C LYS A 176 -34.65 -28.48 -5.28
N THR A 177 -33.81 -29.50 -5.17
CA THR A 177 -33.96 -30.81 -5.82
C THR A 177 -34.69 -31.82 -4.90
N SER A 178 -35.07 -32.99 -5.43
CA SER A 178 -35.63 -34.10 -4.63
C SER A 178 -34.87 -35.39 -4.97
N PRO A 179 -34.03 -35.93 -4.07
CA PRO A 179 -33.74 -35.47 -2.69
C PRO A 179 -33.06 -34.09 -2.62
N GLU A 180 -33.19 -33.40 -1.48
CA GLU A 180 -32.64 -32.05 -1.25
C GLU A 180 -31.10 -32.08 -1.27
N GLU A 181 -30.52 -31.41 -2.27
CA GLU A 181 -29.08 -31.21 -2.44
C GLU A 181 -28.67 -29.83 -1.90
N LYS A 182 -27.49 -29.77 -1.29
CA LYS A 182 -26.91 -28.57 -0.66
C LYS A 182 -25.48 -28.40 -1.10
N ILE A 183 -25.09 -27.17 -1.42
CA ILE A 183 -23.73 -26.81 -1.83
C ILE A 183 -23.21 -25.60 -1.03
N PRO A 184 -21.88 -25.45 -0.86
CA PRO A 184 -21.29 -24.25 -0.25
C PRO A 184 -21.58 -22.96 -1.03
N MET A 185 -21.56 -21.79 -0.37
CA MET A 185 -21.83 -20.49 -1.03
C MET A 185 -20.78 -20.04 -2.05
N ASP A 186 -19.54 -20.51 -1.92
CA ASP A 186 -18.46 -20.28 -2.88
C ASP A 186 -18.67 -21.05 -4.20
N LYS A 187 -19.59 -22.02 -4.19
CA LYS A 187 -20.08 -22.80 -5.34
C LYS A 187 -21.35 -22.24 -5.99
N VAL A 188 -21.75 -21.04 -5.59
CA VAL A 188 -22.92 -20.36 -6.16
C VAL A 188 -22.42 -19.22 -7.04
N CYS A 189 -22.80 -19.25 -8.31
CA CYS A 189 -22.38 -18.30 -9.34
C CYS A 189 -20.88 -18.37 -9.62
N ASP A 190 -20.34 -19.59 -9.69
CA ASP A 190 -18.94 -19.87 -10.04
C ASP A 190 -18.77 -20.40 -11.48
N PHE A 191 -19.85 -20.35 -12.27
CA PHE A 191 -19.93 -20.82 -13.66
C PHE A 191 -19.75 -22.33 -13.82
N VAL A 192 -19.71 -23.09 -12.72
CA VAL A 192 -19.71 -24.54 -12.70
C VAL A 192 -21.08 -25.02 -12.22
N LYS A 193 -21.62 -26.02 -12.89
CA LYS A 193 -22.89 -26.62 -12.47
C LYS A 193 -22.64 -27.61 -11.33
N ASP A 194 -22.77 -27.16 -10.09
CA ASP A 194 -22.64 -27.98 -8.89
C ASP A 194 -23.99 -28.54 -8.43
N CYS A 195 -25.09 -27.81 -8.58
CA CYS A 195 -26.43 -28.36 -8.38
C CYS A 195 -26.83 -29.27 -9.55
N SER A 196 -27.40 -30.45 -9.27
CA SER A 196 -27.86 -31.38 -10.32
C SER A 196 -28.89 -30.79 -11.30
N ASN A 197 -29.70 -29.81 -10.87
CA ASN A 197 -30.63 -29.04 -11.70
C ASN A 197 -30.07 -27.71 -12.23
N GLY A 198 -28.88 -27.28 -11.81
CA GLY A 198 -28.25 -26.01 -12.20
C GLY A 198 -28.87 -24.77 -11.56
N ALA A 199 -29.51 -24.93 -10.39
CA ALA A 199 -30.16 -23.81 -9.69
C ALA A 199 -29.18 -22.77 -9.12
N ASP A 200 -27.95 -23.18 -8.87
CA ASP A 200 -26.79 -22.39 -8.45
C ASP A 200 -26.35 -21.35 -9.49
N GLU A 201 -26.51 -21.66 -10.78
CA GLU A 201 -26.09 -20.80 -11.90
C GLU A 201 -27.25 -20.12 -12.64
N LEU A 202 -28.46 -20.12 -12.05
CA LEU A 202 -29.66 -19.61 -12.75
C LEU A 202 -29.82 -18.08 -12.66
N ASP A 203 -29.45 -17.49 -11.52
CA ASP A 203 -29.63 -16.06 -11.22
C ASP A 203 -28.31 -15.26 -11.38
N CYS A 204 -27.38 -15.78 -12.16
CA CYS A 204 -26.07 -15.21 -12.50
C CYS A 204 -25.55 -15.82 -13.81
N GLY A 205 -24.68 -15.12 -14.54
CA GLY A 205 -24.16 -15.60 -15.82
C GLY A 205 -24.85 -15.00 -17.06
N ASN A 206 -24.84 -15.76 -18.16
CA ASN A 206 -25.24 -15.26 -19.49
C ASN A 206 -26.69 -14.77 -19.51
N CYS A 207 -26.94 -13.66 -20.19
CA CYS A 207 -28.25 -13.03 -20.18
C CYS A 207 -28.63 -12.42 -21.54
N ASP A 208 -29.69 -12.95 -22.13
CA ASP A 208 -30.36 -12.42 -23.33
C ASP A 208 -31.57 -11.54 -23.01
N PHE A 209 -31.88 -11.36 -21.72
CA PHE A 209 -33.04 -10.64 -21.22
C PHE A 209 -34.40 -11.14 -21.69
N GLU A 210 -34.55 -12.32 -22.29
CA GLU A 210 -35.83 -12.74 -22.88
C GLU A 210 -36.88 -13.11 -21.84
N ASN A 211 -36.46 -13.71 -20.73
CA ASN A 211 -37.36 -14.16 -19.66
C ASN A 211 -37.35 -13.22 -18.44
N SER A 212 -36.19 -12.66 -18.07
CA SER A 212 -36.02 -11.86 -16.86
C SER A 212 -34.88 -10.83 -17.03
N THR A 213 -34.45 -10.18 -15.95
CA THR A 213 -33.22 -9.37 -15.91
C THR A 213 -31.99 -10.21 -15.53
N CYS A 214 -32.11 -11.54 -15.41
CA CYS A 214 -31.05 -12.46 -14.98
C CYS A 214 -30.37 -12.00 -13.67
N GLY A 215 -31.19 -11.57 -12.70
CA GLY A 215 -30.72 -11.10 -11.40
C GLY A 215 -30.11 -9.69 -11.37
N TRP A 216 -29.96 -9.00 -12.51
CA TRP A 216 -29.47 -7.62 -12.54
C TRP A 216 -30.42 -6.67 -11.78
N ASP A 217 -29.86 -5.96 -10.80
CA ASP A 217 -30.54 -4.92 -10.04
C ASP A 217 -30.53 -3.60 -10.82
N LEU A 218 -31.73 -3.14 -11.17
CA LEU A 218 -31.94 -1.92 -11.94
C LEU A 218 -32.15 -0.75 -10.99
N ALA A 219 -31.10 -0.41 -10.25
CA ALA A 219 -31.14 0.66 -9.25
C ALA A 219 -31.58 2.00 -9.88
N ARG A 220 -32.32 2.80 -9.10
CA ARG A 220 -32.76 4.14 -9.52
C ARG A 220 -31.64 5.15 -9.33
N ALA A 221 -31.60 6.17 -10.18
CA ALA A 221 -30.66 7.28 -9.99
C ALA A 221 -30.84 7.94 -8.62
N GLU A 222 -29.74 8.45 -8.05
CA GLU A 222 -29.72 9.16 -6.75
C GLU A 222 -30.67 10.37 -6.69
N SER A 223 -31.02 10.93 -7.85
CA SER A 223 -31.95 12.05 -8.01
C SER A 223 -33.36 11.62 -8.51
N GLY A 224 -33.71 10.33 -8.40
CA GLY A 224 -35.04 9.81 -8.74
C GLY A 224 -35.26 9.52 -10.24
N ASP A 225 -36.38 9.99 -10.80
CA ASP A 225 -36.95 9.58 -12.11
C ASP A 225 -36.24 10.15 -13.37
N LEU A 226 -35.06 10.74 -13.23
CA LEU A 226 -34.34 11.47 -14.29
C LEU A 226 -33.62 10.55 -15.29
N ALA A 227 -33.03 9.46 -14.81
CA ALA A 227 -32.39 8.40 -15.59
C ALA A 227 -32.71 7.05 -14.94
N LEU A 228 -33.16 6.07 -15.73
CA LEU A 228 -33.54 4.75 -15.22
C LEU A 228 -33.18 3.64 -16.21
N TRP A 229 -32.47 2.63 -15.71
CA TRP A 229 -32.29 1.36 -16.39
C TRP A 229 -33.59 0.56 -16.41
N LYS A 230 -33.96 0.05 -17.59
CA LYS A 230 -35.23 -0.66 -17.80
C LYS A 230 -35.03 -1.82 -18.78
N ARG A 231 -35.60 -2.98 -18.46
CA ARG A 231 -35.87 -4.04 -19.45
C ARG A 231 -37.06 -3.65 -20.33
N ARG A 232 -36.91 -3.70 -21.64
CA ARG A 232 -37.96 -3.29 -22.62
C ARG A 232 -37.95 -4.19 -23.85
N ARG A 233 -39.13 -4.42 -24.42
CA ARG A 233 -39.29 -5.10 -25.71
C ARG A 233 -38.75 -4.21 -26.83
N ALA A 234 -38.08 -4.82 -27.80
CA ALA A 234 -37.55 -4.13 -28.97
C ALA A 234 -38.64 -3.32 -29.70
N GLY A 235 -38.29 -2.12 -30.18
CA GLY A 235 -39.18 -1.25 -30.95
C GLY A 235 -40.29 -0.53 -30.18
N VAL A 236 -40.44 -0.73 -28.86
CA VAL A 236 -41.48 -0.06 -28.06
C VAL A 236 -41.18 1.42 -27.83
N ILE A 237 -39.91 1.81 -27.64
CA ILE A 237 -39.53 3.21 -27.40
C ILE A 237 -39.16 3.87 -28.74
N PRO A 238 -39.86 4.95 -29.17
CA PRO A 238 -39.54 5.63 -30.43
C PRO A 238 -38.09 6.14 -30.47
N GLY A 239 -37.40 5.87 -31.57
CA GLY A 239 -36.00 6.31 -31.78
C GLY A 239 -34.94 5.39 -31.16
N THR A 240 -35.34 4.30 -30.49
CA THR A 240 -34.44 3.26 -29.96
C THR A 240 -34.40 2.03 -30.88
N PRO A 241 -33.53 1.02 -30.64
CA PRO A 241 -33.38 -0.13 -31.51
C PRO A 241 -34.71 -0.87 -31.72
N LYS A 242 -35.00 -1.20 -32.98
CA LYS A 242 -36.23 -1.93 -33.36
C LYS A 242 -36.08 -3.45 -33.27
N LEU A 243 -34.84 -3.92 -33.18
CA LEU A 243 -34.44 -5.32 -33.12
C LEU A 243 -33.47 -5.49 -31.94
N THR A 244 -33.47 -6.65 -31.30
CA THR A 244 -32.39 -7.14 -30.41
C THR A 244 -31.09 -7.36 -31.21
N TYR A 245 -30.00 -7.67 -30.53
CA TYR A 245 -28.69 -7.85 -31.19
C TYR A 245 -28.67 -9.01 -32.20
N ASP A 246 -29.47 -10.06 -31.94
CA ASP A 246 -29.63 -11.26 -32.77
C ASP A 246 -30.69 -11.10 -33.88
N GLY A 247 -31.38 -9.95 -33.93
CA GLY A 247 -32.33 -9.61 -34.98
C GLY A 247 -33.80 -9.94 -34.68
N ASP A 248 -34.16 -10.28 -33.44
CA ASP A 248 -35.56 -10.48 -33.06
C ASP A 248 -36.31 -9.14 -32.93
N THR A 249 -37.50 -9.09 -33.52
CA THR A 249 -38.46 -8.00 -33.43
C THR A 249 -39.32 -8.04 -32.15
N ASN A 250 -39.40 -9.21 -31.51
CA ASN A 250 -40.20 -9.44 -30.32
C ASN A 250 -39.37 -9.64 -29.05
N GLY A 251 -38.04 -9.65 -29.16
CA GLY A 251 -37.13 -9.84 -28.04
C GLY A 251 -37.04 -8.63 -27.10
N PHE A 252 -36.21 -8.75 -26.08
CA PHE A 252 -36.03 -7.77 -25.01
C PHE A 252 -34.57 -7.38 -24.84
N TYR A 253 -34.33 -6.12 -24.47
CA TYR A 253 -33.00 -5.64 -24.09
C TYR A 253 -33.09 -4.74 -22.86
N MET A 254 -31.95 -4.47 -22.23
CA MET A 254 -31.83 -3.45 -21.20
C MET A 254 -31.49 -2.10 -21.83
N ILE A 255 -32.16 -1.04 -21.39
CA ILE A 255 -31.94 0.31 -21.90
C ILE A 255 -31.96 1.34 -20.79
N LEU A 256 -30.96 2.21 -20.84
CA LEU A 256 -30.89 3.46 -20.11
C LEU A 256 -31.40 4.58 -21.02
N THR A 257 -32.47 5.25 -20.58
CA THR A 257 -33.03 6.42 -21.27
C THR A 257 -33.03 7.62 -20.35
N GLY A 258 -32.57 8.76 -20.85
CA GLY A 258 -32.60 10.02 -20.12
C GLY A 258 -33.86 10.85 -20.37
N LYS A 259 -34.35 11.56 -19.33
CA LYS A 259 -35.35 12.63 -19.51
C LYS A 259 -34.67 13.99 -19.67
N LYS A 260 -35.26 14.89 -20.47
CA LYS A 260 -34.78 16.27 -20.62
C LYS A 260 -35.00 17.03 -19.31
N ASN A 261 -33.94 17.54 -18.69
CA ASN A 261 -34.02 18.38 -17.49
C ASN A 261 -33.38 19.76 -17.75
N PRO A 262 -34.09 20.88 -17.50
CA PRO A 262 -33.53 22.23 -17.65
C PRO A 262 -32.43 22.59 -16.62
N GLU A 263 -32.37 21.89 -15.49
CA GLU A 263 -31.39 22.15 -14.43
C GLU A 263 -30.12 21.30 -14.63
N GLN A 264 -28.95 21.95 -14.61
CA GLN A 264 -27.64 21.46 -15.09
C GLN A 264 -26.97 20.35 -14.25
N VAL A 265 -27.70 19.60 -13.42
CA VAL A 265 -27.08 18.59 -12.55
C VAL A 265 -26.84 17.29 -13.32
N ALA A 266 -25.59 16.81 -13.32
CA ALA A 266 -25.26 15.48 -13.83
C ALA A 266 -25.86 14.41 -12.91
N VAL A 267 -26.62 13.47 -13.48
CA VAL A 267 -27.28 12.41 -12.71
C VAL A 267 -26.63 11.07 -13.03
N ARG A 268 -26.30 10.33 -11.97
CA ARG A 268 -25.72 8.98 -12.05
C ARG A 268 -26.82 7.92 -11.98
N ALA A 269 -26.82 6.97 -12.91
CA ALA A 269 -27.70 5.80 -12.91
C ALA A 269 -26.88 4.53 -13.10
N THR A 270 -27.11 3.53 -12.25
CA THR A 270 -26.30 2.31 -12.20
C THR A 270 -27.18 1.07 -12.31
N ALA A 271 -26.81 0.12 -13.17
CA ALA A 271 -27.32 -1.25 -13.12
C ALA A 271 -26.24 -2.16 -12.54
N ILE A 272 -26.59 -3.00 -11.59
CA ILE A 272 -25.66 -3.84 -10.82
C ILE A 272 -25.93 -5.31 -11.14
N SER A 273 -24.89 -6.07 -11.47
CA SER A 273 -25.02 -7.50 -11.71
C SER A 273 -25.29 -8.29 -10.41
N PRO A 274 -25.76 -9.53 -10.52
CA PRO A 274 -25.62 -10.53 -9.46
C PRO A 274 -24.16 -10.65 -9.00
N VAL A 275 -23.97 -11.23 -7.81
CA VAL A 275 -22.64 -11.64 -7.34
C VAL A 275 -22.19 -12.82 -8.18
N ILE A 276 -21.01 -12.72 -8.78
CA ILE A 276 -20.27 -13.86 -9.35
C ILE A 276 -19.06 -14.14 -8.46
N ARG A 277 -18.57 -15.38 -8.47
CA ARG A 277 -17.50 -15.84 -7.59
C ARG A 277 -16.46 -16.63 -8.37
N ASN A 278 -15.27 -16.75 -7.80
CA ASN A 278 -14.24 -17.69 -8.25
C ASN A 278 -13.94 -17.62 -9.75
N THR A 279 -13.79 -16.41 -10.28
CA THR A 279 -13.52 -16.23 -11.72
C THR A 279 -12.13 -16.74 -12.07
N ASN A 280 -12.01 -17.37 -13.23
CA ASN A 280 -10.74 -17.78 -13.86
C ASN A 280 -9.93 -16.56 -14.36
N PHE A 281 -8.61 -16.70 -14.48
CA PHE A 281 -7.72 -15.67 -15.03
C PHE A 281 -8.05 -15.26 -16.47
N LEU A 282 -8.64 -16.15 -17.27
CA LEU A 282 -9.12 -15.85 -18.62
C LEU A 282 -10.54 -15.27 -18.68
N CYS A 283 -11.18 -15.06 -17.53
CA CYS A 283 -12.57 -14.63 -17.47
C CYS A 283 -12.77 -13.31 -18.20
N SER A 284 -13.58 -13.33 -19.27
CA SER A 284 -13.96 -12.15 -20.02
C SER A 284 -15.48 -12.00 -20.05
N PHE A 285 -15.93 -10.75 -20.06
CA PHE A 285 -17.33 -10.37 -20.14
C PHE A 285 -17.60 -9.70 -21.47
N THR A 286 -18.43 -10.32 -22.30
CA THR A 286 -18.80 -9.82 -23.62
C THR A 286 -20.25 -9.38 -23.64
N PHE A 287 -20.54 -8.32 -24.39
CA PHE A 287 -21.89 -7.78 -24.50
C PHE A 287 -22.08 -6.98 -25.78
N TRP A 288 -23.32 -6.91 -26.25
CA TRP A 288 -23.72 -6.05 -27.36
C TRP A 288 -24.28 -4.74 -26.82
N TYR A 289 -23.93 -3.62 -27.44
CA TYR A 289 -24.43 -2.31 -27.06
C TYR A 289 -24.90 -1.46 -28.26
N ASN A 290 -25.89 -0.62 -28.03
CA ASN A 290 -26.40 0.33 -29.02
C ASN A 290 -26.65 1.68 -28.35
N TYR A 291 -26.25 2.77 -29.00
CA TYR A 291 -26.34 4.11 -28.43
C TYR A 291 -26.58 5.16 -29.51
N ALA A 292 -27.20 6.28 -29.13
CA ALA A 292 -27.43 7.40 -30.05
C ALA A 292 -27.40 8.76 -29.35
N ASN A 293 -27.17 9.82 -30.14
CA ASN A 293 -27.18 11.24 -29.75
C ASN A 293 -26.05 11.64 -28.80
N ASN A 294 -24.94 10.89 -28.79
CA ASN A 294 -23.70 11.21 -28.06
C ASN A 294 -23.90 11.61 -26.58
N SER A 295 -24.97 11.13 -25.93
CA SER A 295 -25.58 11.81 -24.79
C SER A 295 -25.17 11.27 -23.41
N MET A 296 -24.39 10.19 -23.34
CA MET A 296 -24.10 9.49 -22.08
C MET A 296 -22.65 8.98 -22.05
N GLU A 297 -21.95 9.27 -20.96
CA GLU A 297 -20.71 8.59 -20.60
C GLU A 297 -21.09 7.31 -19.88
N ILE A 298 -20.68 6.16 -20.44
CA ILE A 298 -20.99 4.84 -19.91
C ILE A 298 -19.68 4.13 -19.60
N ASP A 299 -19.57 3.73 -18.35
CA ASP A 299 -18.48 2.90 -17.86
C ASP A 299 -19.06 1.58 -17.37
N LEU A 300 -18.30 0.51 -17.60
CA LEU A 300 -18.46 -0.77 -16.93
C LEU A 300 -17.41 -0.84 -15.83
N ASP A 301 -17.86 -0.81 -14.59
CA ASP A 301 -17.02 -0.91 -13.41
C ASP A 301 -17.11 -2.34 -12.83
N LEU A 302 -15.97 -2.90 -12.44
CA LEU A 302 -15.87 -4.10 -11.62
C LEU A 302 -15.78 -3.68 -10.15
N GLU A 303 -16.63 -4.24 -9.31
CA GLU A 303 -16.60 -4.05 -7.85
C GLU A 303 -16.02 -5.28 -7.17
N VAL A 304 -14.98 -5.06 -6.35
CA VAL A 304 -14.40 -6.08 -5.46
C VAL A 304 -14.19 -5.46 -4.09
N ASN A 305 -14.66 -6.12 -3.03
CA ASN A 305 -14.56 -5.64 -1.64
C ASN A 305 -15.03 -4.19 -1.43
N GLY A 306 -16.04 -3.74 -2.20
CA GLY A 306 -16.57 -2.37 -2.12
C GLY A 306 -15.81 -1.32 -2.94
N HIS A 307 -14.71 -1.70 -3.62
CA HIS A 307 -13.93 -0.81 -4.49
C HIS A 307 -14.35 -0.98 -5.95
N GLU A 308 -14.60 0.14 -6.65
CA GLU A 308 -15.02 0.15 -8.06
C GLU A 308 -13.82 0.43 -8.99
N MET A 309 -13.65 -0.36 -10.04
CA MET A 309 -12.55 -0.24 -11.01
C MET A 309 -13.11 -0.31 -12.44
N THR A 310 -12.89 0.73 -13.25
CA THR A 310 -13.43 0.75 -14.62
C THR A 310 -12.67 -0.23 -15.51
N VAL A 311 -13.36 -1.24 -16.05
CA VAL A 311 -12.79 -2.26 -16.96
C VAL A 311 -13.09 -1.96 -18.43
N TRP A 312 -14.19 -1.26 -18.71
CA TRP A 312 -14.53 -0.79 -20.06
C TRP A 312 -15.21 0.58 -20.02
N SER A 313 -14.98 1.41 -21.05
CA SER A 313 -15.61 2.72 -21.16
C SER A 313 -15.95 3.05 -22.61
N LEU A 314 -17.18 3.53 -22.85
CA LEU A 314 -17.61 3.96 -24.18
C LEU A 314 -16.72 5.09 -24.73
N ARG A 315 -16.19 5.94 -23.85
CA ARG A 315 -15.27 7.05 -24.21
C ARG A 315 -13.91 6.54 -24.68
N SER A 316 -13.56 5.30 -24.33
CA SER A 316 -12.30 4.67 -24.70
C SER A 316 -12.38 3.96 -26.07
N VAL A 317 -13.57 3.63 -26.57
CA VAL A 317 -13.77 2.97 -27.88
C VAL A 317 -13.33 3.87 -29.03
N THR A 318 -12.36 3.43 -29.85
CA THR A 318 -11.80 4.20 -30.98
C THR A 318 -11.43 3.27 -32.16
N PRO A 319 -11.83 3.55 -33.41
CA PRO A 319 -12.68 4.66 -33.84
C PRO A 319 -14.05 4.57 -33.18
N LYS A 320 -14.71 5.72 -33.04
CA LYS A 320 -16.03 5.80 -32.40
C LYS A 320 -17.00 4.85 -33.12
N ALA A 321 -17.62 3.94 -32.36
CA ALA A 321 -18.55 2.96 -32.88
C ALA A 321 -19.77 3.63 -33.54
N PRO A 322 -20.34 3.09 -34.64
CA PRO A 322 -21.49 3.71 -35.30
C PRO A 322 -22.73 3.82 -34.40
N GLU A 323 -23.29 5.02 -34.31
CA GLU A 323 -24.50 5.30 -33.54
C GLU A 323 -25.74 4.63 -34.17
N GLY A 324 -26.69 4.21 -33.33
CA GLY A 324 -27.95 3.58 -33.74
C GLY A 324 -27.80 2.14 -34.24
N THR A 325 -26.63 1.53 -34.13
CA THR A 325 -26.36 0.13 -34.51
C THR A 325 -25.85 -0.67 -33.31
N TRP A 326 -26.07 -2.00 -33.36
CA TRP A 326 -25.52 -2.91 -32.35
C TRP A 326 -24.03 -3.12 -32.58
N ASN A 327 -23.24 -2.92 -31.53
CA ASN A 327 -21.79 -3.01 -31.51
C ASN A 327 -21.38 -4.03 -30.45
N PHE A 328 -20.31 -4.77 -30.71
CA PHE A 328 -19.75 -5.74 -29.78
C PHE A 328 -18.73 -5.07 -28.85
N ALA A 329 -18.75 -5.44 -27.57
CA ALA A 329 -17.76 -5.05 -26.58
C ALA A 329 -17.31 -6.28 -25.77
N GLU A 330 -16.05 -6.23 -25.33
CA GLU A 330 -15.41 -7.23 -24.48
C GLU A 330 -14.66 -6.51 -23.37
N ALA A 331 -14.76 -7.03 -22.15
CA ALA A 331 -14.05 -6.55 -20.98
C ALA A 331 -13.40 -7.75 -20.26
N GLU A 332 -12.08 -7.74 -20.14
CA GLU A 332 -11.36 -8.75 -19.35
C GLU A 332 -11.63 -8.51 -17.86
N LEU A 333 -12.09 -9.55 -17.16
CA LEU A 333 -12.32 -9.50 -15.72
C LEU A 333 -11.10 -10.03 -14.98
N GLY A 334 -10.57 -11.19 -15.35
CA GLY A 334 -9.44 -11.83 -14.69
C GLY A 334 -9.82 -12.65 -13.44
N ARG A 335 -8.81 -13.14 -12.73
CA ARG A 335 -8.94 -14.06 -11.59
C ARG A 335 -9.37 -13.32 -10.32
N TYR A 336 -10.45 -13.76 -9.67
CA TYR A 336 -10.83 -13.34 -8.32
C TYR A 336 -11.37 -14.50 -7.49
N ALA A 337 -10.71 -14.84 -6.38
CA ALA A 337 -11.11 -15.93 -5.48
C ALA A 337 -12.35 -15.61 -4.63
N GLY A 338 -12.83 -14.37 -4.67
CA GLY A 338 -13.95 -13.89 -3.87
C GLY A 338 -15.17 -13.49 -4.70
N ALA A 339 -16.10 -12.82 -4.03
CA ALA A 339 -17.28 -12.24 -4.64
C ALA A 339 -16.96 -10.95 -5.41
N VAL A 340 -17.42 -10.87 -6.65
CA VAL A 340 -17.32 -9.68 -7.49
C VAL A 340 -18.65 -9.31 -8.14
N LYS A 341 -18.81 -8.04 -8.51
CA LYS A 341 -20.00 -7.54 -9.22
C LYS A 341 -19.60 -6.62 -10.37
N LEU A 342 -20.41 -6.58 -11.41
CA LEU A 342 -20.31 -5.63 -12.51
C LEU A 342 -21.33 -4.51 -12.35
N ARG A 343 -20.94 -3.30 -12.75
CA ARG A 343 -21.77 -2.10 -12.67
C ARG A 343 -21.73 -1.34 -13.98
N PHE A 344 -22.86 -1.28 -14.67
CA PHE A 344 -23.03 -0.35 -15.77
C PHE A 344 -23.42 1.02 -15.22
N ARG A 345 -22.45 1.93 -15.20
CA ARG A 345 -22.61 3.29 -14.67
C ARG A 345 -22.77 4.28 -15.81
N GLY A 346 -23.92 4.95 -15.84
CA GLY A 346 -24.22 6.01 -16.81
C GLY A 346 -24.30 7.39 -16.18
N PHE A 347 -23.62 8.36 -16.80
CA PHE A 347 -23.73 9.78 -16.48
C PHE A 347 -24.60 10.48 -17.52
N GLN A 348 -25.69 11.10 -17.07
CA GLN A 348 -26.52 11.95 -17.92
C GLN A 348 -26.29 13.43 -17.61
N TYR A 349 -25.96 14.21 -18.64
CA TYR A 349 -25.87 15.67 -18.57
C TYR A 349 -27.16 16.32 -19.14
N GLY A 350 -27.75 17.29 -18.42
CA GLY A 350 -29.10 17.81 -18.68
C GLY A 350 -29.40 18.35 -20.09
N ALA A 351 -28.38 18.64 -20.90
CA ALA A 351 -28.53 19.13 -22.27
C ALA A 351 -28.86 18.05 -23.32
N PHE A 352 -28.71 16.76 -23.00
CA PHE A 352 -28.75 15.69 -23.99
C PHE A 352 -29.88 14.66 -23.76
N VAL A 353 -30.59 14.31 -24.83
CA VAL A 353 -31.61 13.26 -24.87
C VAL A 353 -31.12 12.16 -25.81
N GLY A 354 -30.63 11.07 -25.24
CA GLY A 354 -30.32 9.86 -25.98
C GLY A 354 -30.43 8.64 -25.08
N TYR A 355 -29.90 7.52 -25.55
CA TYR A 355 -30.02 6.24 -24.89
C TYR A 355 -28.73 5.43 -24.99
N PHE A 356 -28.61 4.47 -24.08
CA PHE A 356 -27.64 3.39 -24.16
C PHE A 356 -28.37 2.08 -23.87
N ALA A 357 -28.34 1.14 -24.80
CA ALA A 357 -28.94 -0.16 -24.69
C ALA A 357 -27.85 -1.24 -24.67
N ILE A 358 -28.08 -2.30 -23.90
CA ILE A 358 -27.22 -3.48 -23.82
C ILE A 358 -28.06 -4.74 -24.00
N ASP A 359 -27.46 -5.76 -24.59
CA ASP A 359 -28.08 -7.03 -24.91
C ASP A 359 -27.03 -8.14 -25.04
N GLY A 360 -27.45 -9.41 -24.99
CA GLY A 360 -26.58 -10.58 -25.20
C GLY A 360 -25.34 -10.61 -24.31
N LEU A 361 -25.52 -10.52 -22.99
CA LEU A 361 -24.42 -10.58 -22.02
C LEU A 361 -23.87 -12.00 -21.93
N GLN A 362 -22.56 -12.18 -22.04
CA GLN A 362 -21.90 -13.48 -21.93
C GLN A 362 -20.65 -13.38 -21.04
N TYR A 363 -20.42 -14.44 -20.26
CA TYR A 363 -19.22 -14.68 -19.48
C TYR A 363 -18.47 -15.84 -20.14
N GLU A 364 -17.27 -15.57 -20.64
CA GLU A 364 -16.46 -16.51 -21.37
C GLU A 364 -15.23 -16.89 -20.55
N ASN A 365 -14.94 -18.19 -20.47
CA ASN A 365 -13.80 -18.77 -19.75
C ASN A 365 -13.70 -18.30 -18.28
N CYS A 366 -14.84 -18.18 -17.60
CA CYS A 366 -14.89 -17.73 -16.21
C CYS A 366 -14.90 -18.89 -15.19
N ASP A 367 -15.20 -20.10 -15.64
CA ASP A 367 -15.14 -21.33 -14.87
C ASP A 367 -13.69 -21.73 -14.55
N LEU A 368 -13.44 -22.15 -13.31
CA LEU A 368 -12.11 -22.63 -12.90
C LEU A 368 -11.78 -23.98 -13.56
N PRO A 369 -10.48 -24.24 -13.86
CA PRO A 369 -10.08 -25.51 -14.44
C PRO A 369 -10.42 -26.68 -13.51
N LEU A 370 -10.93 -27.76 -14.09
CA LEU A 370 -11.30 -28.96 -13.35
C LEU A 370 -10.07 -29.85 -13.06
N PRO A 371 -10.00 -30.54 -11.91
CA PRO A 371 -8.91 -31.46 -11.60
C PRO A 371 -8.78 -32.59 -12.63
N ASP A 372 -7.54 -32.93 -13.01
CA ASP A 372 -7.29 -34.04 -13.92
C ASP A 372 -7.09 -35.36 -13.13
N PRO A 373 -7.90 -36.41 -13.38
CA PRO A 373 -7.75 -37.70 -12.70
C PRO A 373 -6.51 -38.49 -13.14
N SER A 374 -5.83 -38.10 -14.22
CA SER A 374 -4.59 -38.73 -14.71
C SER A 374 -3.33 -38.17 -14.02
N PRO A 375 -2.22 -38.93 -13.95
CA PRO A 375 -0.95 -38.36 -13.49
C PRO A 375 -0.49 -37.27 -14.46
N CYS A 376 -0.21 -36.06 -13.96
CA CYS A 376 0.31 -34.92 -14.71
C CYS A 376 1.70 -35.21 -15.30
N GLU A 377 1.80 -36.08 -16.32
CA GLU A 377 3.06 -36.39 -16.97
C GLU A 377 3.59 -35.12 -17.66
N ASP A 378 4.81 -34.73 -17.31
CA ASP A 378 5.49 -33.52 -17.77
C ASP A 378 4.85 -32.15 -17.46
N HIS A 379 3.83 -32.08 -16.61
CA HIS A 379 3.13 -30.85 -16.19
C HIS A 379 3.34 -30.55 -14.69
N PHE A 380 2.98 -29.35 -14.23
CA PHE A 380 2.91 -29.03 -12.80
C PHE A 380 1.54 -29.43 -12.26
N LYS A 381 1.52 -30.06 -11.08
CA LYS A 381 0.28 -30.50 -10.42
C LYS A 381 -0.04 -29.55 -9.27
N CYS A 382 -1.16 -28.85 -9.41
CA CYS A 382 -1.73 -27.94 -8.41
C CYS A 382 -2.20 -28.71 -7.15
N ALA A 383 -2.39 -28.00 -6.03
CA ALA A 383 -2.85 -28.59 -4.78
C ALA A 383 -4.28 -29.15 -4.89
N ASN A 384 -5.14 -28.48 -5.67
CA ASN A 384 -6.49 -28.93 -6.04
C ASN A 384 -6.52 -30.05 -7.09
N GLY A 385 -5.38 -30.47 -7.64
CA GLY A 385 -5.26 -31.55 -8.61
C GLY A 385 -5.38 -31.14 -10.10
N VAL A 386 -5.48 -29.84 -10.40
CA VAL A 386 -5.35 -29.31 -11.77
C VAL A 386 -3.91 -29.52 -12.29
N CYS A 387 -3.76 -29.80 -13.58
CA CYS A 387 -2.45 -29.87 -14.24
C CYS A 387 -2.25 -28.61 -15.12
N ILE A 388 -1.18 -27.85 -14.91
CA ILE A 388 -0.82 -26.66 -15.70
C ILE A 388 0.56 -26.81 -16.33
N SER A 389 0.91 -25.93 -17.29
CA SER A 389 2.24 -26.01 -17.90
C SER A 389 3.33 -25.61 -16.91
N LYS A 390 4.52 -26.17 -17.06
CA LYS A 390 5.68 -25.80 -16.21
C LYS A 390 6.18 -24.36 -16.45
N TYR A 391 5.74 -23.71 -17.53
CA TYR A 391 6.02 -22.30 -17.80
C TYR A 391 5.02 -21.36 -17.12
N ASP A 392 3.93 -21.92 -16.58
CA ASP A 392 2.84 -21.17 -15.95
C ASP A 392 3.00 -21.15 -14.42
N VAL A 393 4.14 -21.64 -13.92
CA VAL A 393 4.46 -21.69 -12.49
C VAL A 393 5.33 -20.50 -12.14
N CYS A 394 4.93 -19.73 -11.13
CA CYS A 394 5.62 -18.53 -10.67
C CYS A 394 5.67 -17.43 -11.75
N ASN A 395 4.53 -17.18 -12.41
CA ASN A 395 4.42 -16.16 -13.44
C ASN A 395 3.44 -15.03 -13.09
N TYR A 396 3.08 -14.91 -11.80
CA TYR A 396 2.15 -13.92 -11.23
C TYR A 396 0.68 -14.11 -11.63
N VAL A 397 0.31 -15.26 -12.21
CA VAL A 397 -1.06 -15.57 -12.59
C VAL A 397 -1.46 -16.91 -11.99
N ASP A 398 -2.57 -16.93 -11.26
CA ASP A 398 -3.15 -18.15 -10.69
C ASP A 398 -3.83 -19.00 -11.78
N HIS A 399 -3.06 -19.86 -12.43
CA HIS A 399 -3.53 -20.83 -13.41
C HIS A 399 -4.19 -22.04 -12.73
N CYS A 400 -3.81 -22.33 -11.49
CA CYS A 400 -4.39 -23.43 -10.73
C CYS A 400 -5.83 -23.16 -10.26
N GLY A 401 -6.20 -21.89 -10.08
CA GLY A 401 -7.43 -21.44 -9.43
C GLY A 401 -7.37 -21.47 -7.89
N ASP A 402 -6.35 -22.11 -7.31
CA ASP A 402 -6.09 -22.19 -5.86
C ASP A 402 -4.80 -21.48 -5.43
N GLY A 403 -4.11 -20.81 -6.38
CA GLY A 403 -2.87 -20.08 -6.19
C GLY A 403 -1.64 -20.95 -5.96
N SER A 404 -1.74 -22.28 -6.02
CA SER A 404 -0.65 -23.17 -5.62
C SER A 404 0.56 -23.18 -6.57
N ASP A 405 0.39 -22.72 -7.80
CA ASP A 405 1.43 -22.45 -8.79
C ASP A 405 2.28 -21.22 -8.49
N GLU A 406 1.75 -20.30 -7.71
CA GLU A 406 2.42 -19.07 -7.29
C GLU A 406 3.04 -19.18 -5.88
N LEU A 407 2.98 -20.37 -5.27
CA LEU A 407 3.59 -20.65 -3.97
C LEU A 407 5.03 -21.19 -4.11
N ASN A 408 5.88 -20.85 -3.12
CA ASN A 408 7.26 -21.36 -2.99
C ASN A 408 8.19 -21.05 -4.19
N CYS A 409 8.04 -19.88 -4.80
CA CYS A 409 8.80 -19.47 -5.97
C CYS A 409 10.30 -19.18 -5.75
N GLY A 410 10.84 -19.17 -4.51
CA GLY A 410 12.29 -19.10 -4.23
C GLY A 410 13.10 -18.07 -5.07
N ASP A 411 14.34 -18.43 -5.45
CA ASP A 411 15.22 -17.69 -6.39
C ASP A 411 14.83 -17.87 -7.88
N HIS A 412 13.65 -18.45 -8.14
CA HIS A 412 13.13 -18.67 -9.49
C HIS A 412 12.71 -17.34 -10.16
N ASN A 413 12.67 -16.25 -9.39
CA ASN A 413 12.16 -14.93 -9.73
C ASN A 413 13.27 -13.93 -10.05
N LEU A 414 13.90 -14.06 -11.23
CA LEU A 414 14.44 -12.85 -11.90
C LEU A 414 13.32 -11.91 -12.36
N GLY A 415 12.06 -12.30 -12.11
CA GLY A 415 10.87 -11.54 -12.41
C GLY A 415 10.67 -10.31 -11.53
N CYS A 416 9.77 -9.45 -11.97
CA CYS A 416 9.36 -8.24 -11.31
C CYS A 416 7.91 -7.92 -11.64
N ASN A 417 7.09 -7.86 -10.61
CA ASN A 417 5.70 -7.37 -10.67
C ASN A 417 5.58 -5.87 -10.33
N PHE A 418 6.70 -5.19 -10.07
CA PHE A 418 6.77 -3.74 -9.83
C PHE A 418 5.99 -3.17 -8.63
N ASP A 419 5.31 -3.98 -7.81
CA ASP A 419 4.52 -3.49 -6.67
C ASP A 419 5.31 -2.66 -5.65
N TYR A 420 6.55 -3.05 -5.38
CA TYR A 420 7.36 -2.49 -4.30
C TYR A 420 8.62 -1.75 -4.78
N SER A 421 9.23 -2.21 -5.87
CA SER A 421 10.48 -1.65 -6.40
C SER A 421 10.59 -1.84 -7.92
N PHE A 422 11.67 -1.36 -8.53
CA PHE A 422 11.98 -1.71 -9.92
C PHE A 422 12.66 -3.09 -10.04
N CYS A 423 12.90 -3.81 -8.92
CA CYS A 423 13.69 -5.03 -8.90
C CYS A 423 15.08 -4.80 -9.54
N ASP A 424 15.50 -5.67 -10.48
CA ASP A 424 16.72 -5.48 -11.26
C ASP A 424 16.57 -4.49 -12.44
N TRP A 425 15.36 -3.95 -12.66
CA TRP A 425 15.10 -3.03 -13.76
C TRP A 425 15.59 -1.61 -13.45
N LYS A 426 16.25 -0.96 -14.41
CA LYS A 426 16.87 0.36 -14.24
C LYS A 426 16.52 1.27 -15.41
N PRO A 427 15.75 2.36 -15.21
CA PRO A 427 15.46 3.31 -16.27
C PRO A 427 16.76 3.87 -16.86
N VAL A 428 16.90 3.81 -18.18
CA VAL A 428 18.07 4.35 -18.86
C VAL A 428 17.81 5.82 -19.15
N VAL A 429 18.55 6.70 -18.48
CA VAL A 429 18.49 8.15 -18.70
C VAL A 429 19.43 8.51 -19.86
N PRO A 430 18.97 9.14 -20.95
CA PRO A 430 19.85 9.56 -22.04
C PRO A 430 20.86 10.61 -21.58
N GLU A 431 22.14 10.44 -21.91
CA GLU A 431 23.26 11.32 -21.51
C GLU A 431 23.16 12.76 -22.06
N LYS A 432 22.30 13.02 -23.05
CA LYS A 432 22.17 14.34 -23.70
C LYS A 432 20.71 14.73 -23.93
N THR A 433 20.11 15.47 -23.00
CA THR A 433 19.19 16.58 -23.33
C THR A 433 18.76 17.35 -22.08
N GLU A 434 18.91 18.67 -22.14
CA GLU A 434 18.35 19.68 -21.21
C GLU A 434 16.81 19.78 -21.27
N THR A 435 16.11 18.75 -21.77
CA THR A 435 14.66 18.69 -21.88
C THR A 435 14.15 17.36 -21.35
N ILE A 436 13.09 17.45 -20.54
CA ILE A 436 12.47 16.38 -19.77
C ILE A 436 11.96 15.28 -20.72
N THR A 437 12.77 14.28 -21.03
CA THR A 437 12.30 13.06 -21.69
C THR A 437 11.42 12.30 -20.70
N SER A 438 10.22 11.88 -21.12
CA SER A 438 9.42 10.97 -20.28
C SER A 438 10.18 9.66 -20.19
N THR A 439 10.61 9.28 -18.99
CA THR A 439 11.18 7.95 -18.72
C THR A 439 10.09 6.97 -18.32
N TRP A 440 10.41 5.67 -18.29
CA TRP A 440 9.59 4.69 -17.59
C TRP A 440 9.41 5.09 -16.13
N GLN A 441 8.17 4.99 -15.63
CA GLN A 441 7.80 5.36 -14.27
C GLN A 441 6.99 4.23 -13.65
N ARG A 442 7.22 3.96 -12.37
CA ARG A 442 6.39 3.07 -11.57
C ARG A 442 5.25 3.88 -10.98
N ILE A 443 4.02 3.43 -11.22
CA ILE A 443 2.82 4.16 -10.77
C ILE A 443 1.75 3.21 -10.28
N ARG A 444 0.89 3.74 -9.40
CA ARG A 444 -0.35 3.06 -9.01
C ARG A 444 -1.44 3.19 -10.08
N PRO A 445 -2.40 2.27 -10.07
CA PRO A 445 -3.65 2.38 -10.80
C PRO A 445 -4.36 3.72 -10.57
N GLY A 446 -5.00 4.25 -11.61
CA GLY A 446 -5.78 5.49 -11.52
C GLY A 446 -7.28 5.26 -11.55
N ASN A 447 -8.04 6.32 -11.31
CA ASN A 447 -9.51 6.25 -11.31
C ASN A 447 -10.13 6.14 -12.70
N PHE A 448 -9.39 6.53 -13.75
CA PHE A 448 -9.93 6.62 -15.10
C PHE A 448 -8.97 5.99 -16.11
N LEU A 449 -9.50 5.05 -16.88
CA LEU A 449 -8.76 4.25 -17.86
C LEU A 449 -8.03 5.09 -18.91
N TRP A 450 -8.54 6.28 -19.24
CA TRP A 450 -7.88 7.19 -20.19
C TRP A 450 -6.60 7.84 -19.66
N LEU A 451 -6.34 7.85 -18.35
CA LEU A 451 -5.11 8.43 -17.78
C LEU A 451 -4.02 7.39 -17.50
N THR A 452 -4.45 6.17 -17.17
CA THR A 452 -3.60 5.06 -16.71
C THR A 452 -4.47 3.80 -16.55
N PRO A 453 -3.90 2.58 -16.53
CA PRO A 453 -4.63 1.39 -16.10
C PRO A 453 -5.30 1.59 -14.73
N THR A 454 -6.47 0.98 -14.56
CA THR A 454 -7.40 1.20 -13.42
C THR A 454 -7.24 0.19 -12.29
N ARG A 455 -6.50 -0.89 -12.56
CA ARG A 455 -6.01 -1.87 -11.60
C ARG A 455 -4.65 -2.39 -12.05
N ASP A 456 -3.96 -2.98 -11.11
CA ASP A 456 -2.71 -3.70 -11.29
C ASP A 456 -2.97 -5.11 -11.85
N HIS A 457 -2.02 -5.69 -12.60
CA HIS A 457 -2.24 -7.02 -13.18
C HIS A 457 -2.07 -8.14 -12.14
N THR A 458 -0.99 -8.12 -11.34
CA THR A 458 -0.70 -9.14 -10.31
C THR A 458 -1.86 -9.28 -9.33
N SER A 459 -2.27 -8.16 -8.73
CA SER A 459 -3.25 -8.15 -7.65
C SER A 459 -4.69 -8.07 -8.16
N GLY A 460 -4.90 -7.58 -9.38
CA GLY A 460 -6.24 -7.23 -9.87
C GLY A 460 -6.90 -6.07 -9.10
N HIS A 461 -6.13 -5.32 -8.29
CA HIS A 461 -6.63 -4.28 -7.38
C HIS A 461 -5.93 -2.93 -7.57
N ARG A 462 -6.18 -1.96 -6.69
CA ARG A 462 -5.68 -0.56 -6.80
C ARG A 462 -4.37 -0.34 -6.04
N GLU A 463 -3.97 -1.31 -5.23
CA GLU A 463 -2.87 -1.26 -4.29
C GLU A 463 -1.53 -1.56 -4.97
N GLY A 464 -1.52 -2.42 -6.00
CA GLY A 464 -0.34 -2.79 -6.78
C GLY A 464 0.21 -1.67 -7.67
N GLN A 465 1.33 -1.92 -8.35
CA GLN A 465 2.02 -0.94 -9.18
C GLN A 465 2.62 -1.57 -10.45
N PHE A 466 2.57 -0.82 -11.54
CA PHE A 466 3.14 -1.24 -12.84
C PHE A 466 4.03 -0.15 -13.44
N LEU A 467 4.78 -0.52 -14.48
CA LEU A 467 5.54 0.43 -15.28
C LEU A 467 4.65 1.13 -16.31
N ILE A 468 4.80 2.45 -16.44
CA ILE A 468 4.13 3.23 -17.48
C ILE A 468 5.12 4.14 -18.23
N LEU A 469 4.86 4.32 -19.52
CA LEU A 469 5.45 5.34 -20.36
C LEU A 469 4.35 6.17 -21.03
N ARG A 470 4.34 7.49 -20.80
CA ARG A 470 3.35 8.42 -21.34
C ARG A 470 3.91 9.28 -22.48
N PRO A 471 3.09 9.66 -23.48
CA PRO A 471 3.49 10.57 -24.53
C PRO A 471 3.66 12.00 -23.99
N LYS A 472 4.23 12.87 -24.82
CA LYS A 472 4.22 14.32 -24.64
C LYS A 472 3.80 14.98 -25.96
N HIS A 473 3.74 16.31 -25.96
CA HIS A 473 3.62 17.14 -27.17
C HIS A 473 4.76 16.92 -28.18
N THR A 474 5.80 16.17 -27.81
CA THR A 474 6.92 15.75 -28.66
C THR A 474 7.03 14.23 -28.66
N MET A 475 7.69 13.68 -29.68
CA MET A 475 8.04 12.25 -29.72
C MET A 475 8.84 11.88 -28.46
N VAL A 476 8.47 10.76 -27.84
CA VAL A 476 9.09 10.22 -26.62
C VAL A 476 9.66 8.85 -26.95
N GLU A 477 10.90 8.61 -26.54
CA GLU A 477 11.54 7.30 -26.58
C GLU A 477 12.29 7.07 -25.28
N SER A 478 12.07 5.93 -24.62
CA SER A 478 12.72 5.58 -23.35
C SER A 478 12.98 4.09 -23.23
N GLU A 479 14.12 3.76 -22.63
CA GLU A 479 14.57 2.39 -22.37
C GLU A 479 14.61 2.13 -20.87
N ILE A 480 14.32 0.88 -20.49
CA ILE A 480 14.53 0.37 -19.14
C ILE A 480 15.31 -0.94 -19.24
N ALA A 481 16.42 -1.00 -18.52
CA ALA A 481 17.39 -2.08 -18.54
C ALA A 481 17.03 -3.12 -17.49
N GLY A 482 16.81 -4.37 -17.87
CA GLY A 482 16.56 -5.49 -16.97
C GLY A 482 17.85 -6.22 -16.55
N PRO A 483 17.70 -7.43 -15.98
CA PRO A 483 18.81 -8.25 -15.52
C PRO A 483 19.71 -8.73 -16.67
N ILE A 484 20.94 -9.14 -16.31
CA ILE A 484 21.87 -9.81 -17.22
C ILE A 484 21.68 -11.32 -17.06
N LEU A 485 21.40 -11.99 -18.16
CA LEU A 485 21.00 -13.38 -18.21
C LEU A 485 22.00 -14.22 -19.00
N GLN A 486 22.06 -15.50 -18.65
CA GLN A 486 22.67 -16.54 -19.45
C GLN A 486 21.69 -17.69 -19.60
N ALA A 487 21.48 -18.14 -20.84
CA ALA A 487 20.58 -19.24 -21.11
C ALA A 487 21.20 -20.59 -20.70
N ASN A 488 20.42 -21.43 -20.03
CA ASN A 488 20.72 -22.82 -19.74
C ASN A 488 19.49 -23.67 -20.05
N GLY A 489 19.41 -24.16 -21.28
CA GLY A 489 18.19 -24.75 -21.84
C GLY A 489 17.27 -23.67 -22.43
N THR A 490 15.96 -23.90 -22.41
CA THR A 490 14.97 -22.96 -22.95
C THR A 490 14.79 -21.78 -21.99
N CYS A 491 15.37 -20.63 -22.32
CA CYS A 491 15.19 -19.37 -21.60
C CYS A 491 14.14 -18.50 -22.29
N ALA A 492 13.04 -18.21 -21.60
CA ALA A 492 11.95 -17.36 -22.05
C ALA A 492 11.61 -16.29 -21.00
N ILE A 493 11.12 -15.16 -21.49
CA ILE A 493 10.50 -14.08 -20.70
C ILE A 493 9.00 -14.10 -20.94
N THR A 494 8.22 -13.97 -19.88
CA THR A 494 6.79 -13.67 -19.94
C THR A 494 6.56 -12.29 -19.35
N PHE A 495 5.69 -11.49 -19.95
CA PHE A 495 5.33 -10.17 -19.44
C PHE A 495 3.95 -9.76 -19.93
N PHE A 496 3.34 -8.85 -19.19
CA PHE A 496 2.03 -8.32 -19.49
C PHE A 496 2.16 -6.88 -19.97
N SER A 497 1.49 -6.53 -21.07
CA SER A 497 1.62 -5.18 -21.63
C SER A 497 0.33 -4.62 -22.19
N MET A 498 0.20 -3.32 -22.07
CA MET A 498 -0.95 -2.56 -22.55
C MET A 498 -0.47 -1.35 -23.35
N ILE A 499 -0.90 -1.22 -24.61
CA ILE A 499 -0.71 0.00 -25.39
C ILE A 499 -2.05 0.69 -25.50
N TYR A 500 -2.28 1.70 -24.67
CA TYR A 500 -3.50 2.47 -24.70
C TYR A 500 -3.44 3.56 -25.77
N LYS A 501 -4.56 3.73 -26.47
CA LYS A 501 -4.82 4.57 -27.67
C LYS A 501 -4.11 5.94 -27.71
N GLY A 502 -4.07 6.59 -28.87
CA GLY A 502 -3.92 8.06 -28.99
C GLY A 502 -2.65 8.55 -29.71
N ALA A 503 -1.52 7.88 -29.51
CA ALA A 503 -0.31 8.06 -30.32
C ALA A 503 -0.01 6.75 -31.05
N PRO A 504 0.55 6.79 -32.27
CA PRO A 504 1.32 5.65 -32.76
C PRO A 504 2.41 5.32 -31.75
N SER A 505 2.26 4.16 -31.10
CA SER A 505 3.16 3.70 -30.05
C SER A 505 3.78 2.37 -30.45
N LYS A 506 5.02 2.15 -30.05
CA LYS A 506 5.72 0.87 -30.25
C LYS A 506 6.39 0.45 -28.94
N LEU A 507 6.05 -0.73 -28.47
CA LEU A 507 6.78 -1.41 -27.40
C LEU A 507 7.73 -2.42 -28.04
N ILE A 508 9.00 -2.39 -27.62
CA ILE A 508 10.08 -3.22 -28.13
C ILE A 508 10.70 -3.95 -26.94
N LEU A 509 10.87 -5.26 -27.05
CA LEU A 509 11.72 -6.08 -26.21
C LEU A 509 13.01 -6.36 -26.99
N GLY A 510 14.16 -6.11 -26.38
CA GLY A 510 15.44 -6.38 -27.01
C GLY A 510 16.53 -6.80 -26.05
N VAL A 511 17.68 -7.18 -26.61
CA VAL A 511 18.85 -7.64 -25.88
C VAL A 511 20.12 -6.88 -26.27
N ARG A 512 21.07 -6.77 -25.34
CA ARG A 512 22.43 -6.25 -25.57
C ARG A 512 23.46 -7.24 -25.08
N TYR A 513 24.54 -7.42 -25.85
CA TYR A 513 25.66 -8.31 -25.50
C TYR A 513 26.88 -7.56 -24.95
N ALA A 514 26.88 -6.23 -25.00
CA ALA A 514 27.98 -5.39 -24.56
C ALA A 514 27.46 -4.18 -23.79
N LYS A 515 28.25 -3.66 -22.85
CA LYS A 515 27.88 -2.48 -22.06
C LYS A 515 27.73 -1.26 -22.97
N GLY A 516 26.54 -0.67 -23.02
CA GLY A 516 26.24 0.44 -23.95
C GLY A 516 26.27 0.06 -25.43
N GLY A 517 26.22 -1.25 -25.76
CA GLY A 517 26.13 -1.74 -27.13
C GLY A 517 24.76 -1.48 -27.79
N PRO A 518 24.62 -1.72 -29.10
CA PRO A 518 23.35 -1.55 -29.80
C PRO A 518 22.29 -2.50 -29.25
N LEU A 519 21.04 -2.02 -29.15
CA LEU A 519 19.88 -2.84 -28.80
C LEU A 519 19.50 -3.72 -30.01
N THR A 520 19.49 -5.03 -29.83
CA THR A 520 18.97 -5.98 -30.83
C THR A 520 17.50 -6.27 -30.52
N GLU A 521 16.59 -5.91 -31.43
CA GLU A 521 15.15 -6.15 -31.27
C GLU A 521 14.87 -7.66 -31.37
N VAL A 522 14.31 -8.23 -30.30
CA VAL A 522 13.85 -9.63 -30.24
C VAL A 522 12.36 -9.71 -30.56
N TRP A 523 11.59 -8.72 -30.07
CA TRP A 523 10.15 -8.64 -30.30
C TRP A 523 9.66 -7.20 -30.25
N SER A 524 8.56 -6.92 -30.94
CA SER A 524 7.85 -5.66 -30.76
C SER A 524 6.35 -5.74 -31.09
N THR A 525 5.59 -4.78 -30.57
CA THR A 525 4.19 -4.56 -30.92
C THR A 525 3.85 -3.08 -31.04
N SER A 526 2.90 -2.78 -31.92
CA SER A 526 2.24 -1.48 -32.03
C SER A 526 0.71 -1.60 -31.97
N THR A 527 0.20 -2.77 -31.59
CA THR A 527 -1.25 -3.02 -31.55
C THR A 527 -1.84 -2.39 -30.30
N PRO A 528 -2.77 -1.43 -30.42
CA PRO A 528 -3.42 -0.83 -29.26
C PRO A 528 -4.42 -1.81 -28.61
N THR A 529 -4.75 -1.55 -27.35
CA THR A 529 -5.84 -2.18 -26.60
C THR A 529 -7.02 -1.21 -26.44
N TYR A 530 -8.23 -1.76 -26.41
CA TYR A 530 -9.49 -1.00 -26.36
C TYR A 530 -10.27 -1.35 -25.09
N GLY A 531 -9.85 -0.79 -23.95
CA GLY A 531 -10.37 -1.20 -22.64
C GLY A 531 -9.22 -1.47 -21.68
N PHE A 532 -9.53 -1.92 -20.46
CA PHE A 532 -8.52 -2.51 -19.58
C PHE A 532 -8.20 -3.91 -20.10
N TYR A 533 -7.00 -4.10 -20.64
CA TYR A 533 -6.57 -5.39 -21.19
C TYR A 533 -5.04 -5.49 -21.18
N PHE A 534 -4.50 -6.32 -20.31
CA PHE A 534 -3.06 -6.59 -20.26
C PHE A 534 -2.76 -7.83 -21.10
N ARG A 535 -2.02 -7.64 -22.19
CA ARG A 535 -1.69 -8.75 -23.09
C ARG A 535 -0.47 -9.48 -22.57
N GLU A 536 -0.65 -10.74 -22.22
CA GLU A 536 0.43 -11.67 -21.98
C GLU A 536 1.27 -11.87 -23.25
N ARG A 537 2.59 -11.88 -23.09
CA ARG A 537 3.56 -12.22 -24.13
C ARG A 537 4.66 -13.09 -23.56
N MET A 538 4.79 -14.30 -24.11
CA MET A 538 5.92 -15.19 -23.87
C MET A 538 6.88 -15.16 -25.06
N ILE A 539 8.15 -14.82 -24.82
CA ILE A 539 9.20 -14.71 -25.83
C ILE A 539 10.38 -15.60 -25.43
N VAL A 540 10.76 -16.53 -26.31
CA VAL A 540 11.93 -17.40 -26.11
C VAL A 540 13.18 -16.71 -26.66
N PHE A 541 14.22 -16.61 -25.84
CA PHE A 541 15.51 -16.06 -26.25
C PHE A 541 16.35 -17.12 -27.00
N GLY A 542 16.99 -16.71 -28.09
CA GLY A 542 17.91 -17.54 -28.88
C GLY A 542 19.39 -17.32 -28.55
N GLU A 543 19.69 -16.73 -27.40
CA GLU A 543 21.02 -16.22 -27.07
C GLU A 543 21.89 -17.27 -26.36
N GLU A 544 23.10 -17.50 -26.88
CA GLU A 544 24.07 -18.44 -26.29
C GLU A 544 25.05 -17.75 -25.34
N ASP A 545 25.47 -16.53 -25.67
CA ASP A 545 26.36 -15.69 -24.85
C ASP A 545 25.56 -14.87 -23.81
N PRO A 546 26.17 -14.45 -22.69
CA PRO A 546 25.52 -13.57 -21.72
C PRO A 546 24.96 -12.29 -22.36
N PHE A 547 23.72 -11.94 -22.00
CA PHE A 547 22.99 -10.82 -22.61
C PHE A 547 22.18 -10.07 -21.55
N GLN A 548 21.97 -8.77 -21.75
CA GLN A 548 21.10 -7.96 -20.90
C GLN A 548 19.79 -7.67 -21.62
N VAL A 549 18.67 -7.83 -20.92
CA VAL A 549 17.31 -7.62 -21.45
C VAL A 549 16.90 -6.16 -21.31
N PHE A 550 16.12 -5.62 -22.25
CA PHE A 550 15.61 -4.25 -22.22
C PHE A 550 14.19 -4.17 -22.76
N PHE A 551 13.38 -3.31 -22.13
CA PHE A 551 12.18 -2.77 -22.77
C PHE A 551 12.45 -1.37 -23.30
N LYS A 552 11.98 -1.10 -24.50
CA LYS A 552 12.04 0.21 -25.15
C LYS A 552 10.65 0.61 -25.60
N GLY A 553 10.18 1.74 -25.09
CA GLY A 553 8.89 2.31 -25.47
C GLY A 553 9.08 3.55 -26.33
N ARG A 554 8.28 3.67 -27.38
CA ARG A 554 8.24 4.85 -28.26
C ARG A 554 6.81 5.33 -28.43
N HIS A 555 6.62 6.64 -28.27
CA HIS A 555 5.38 7.36 -28.60
C HIS A 555 5.68 8.44 -29.63
N GLU A 556 4.88 8.52 -30.68
CA GLU A 556 4.85 9.73 -31.52
C GLU A 556 4.22 10.91 -30.74
N ALA A 557 4.47 12.14 -31.21
CA ALA A 557 3.95 13.34 -30.58
C ALA A 557 2.41 13.37 -30.62
N THR A 558 1.75 13.51 -29.47
CA THR A 558 0.28 13.60 -29.39
C THR A 558 -0.20 14.43 -28.21
N ASN A 559 -1.43 14.95 -28.33
CA ASN A 559 -2.17 15.58 -27.23
C ASN A 559 -3.28 14.66 -26.68
N GLU A 560 -3.47 13.50 -27.31
CA GLU A 560 -4.44 12.51 -26.89
C GLU A 560 -3.89 11.67 -25.74
N ALA A 561 -4.79 11.13 -24.93
CA ALA A 561 -4.41 10.32 -23.79
C ALA A 561 -3.96 8.93 -24.27
N ALA A 562 -2.65 8.70 -24.21
CA ALA A 562 -1.98 7.44 -24.58
C ALA A 562 -1.01 7.00 -23.50
N TYR A 563 -0.69 5.71 -23.47
CA TYR A 563 0.39 5.18 -22.64
C TYR A 563 0.78 3.78 -23.08
N ILE A 564 2.00 3.38 -22.75
CA ILE A 564 2.42 1.97 -22.73
C ILE A 564 2.54 1.60 -21.26
N ALA A 565 1.89 0.53 -20.83
CA ALA A 565 2.08 -0.06 -19.52
C ALA A 565 2.70 -1.46 -19.66
N ILE A 566 3.56 -1.83 -18.72
CA ILE A 566 4.18 -3.15 -18.60
C ILE A 566 4.04 -3.59 -17.15
N ASP A 567 3.71 -4.85 -16.97
CA ASP A 567 3.57 -5.47 -15.67
C ASP A 567 4.04 -6.92 -15.69
N ASP A 568 4.22 -7.49 -14.50
CA ASP A 568 4.36 -8.94 -14.27
C ASP A 568 5.37 -9.61 -15.19
N VAL A 569 6.61 -9.13 -15.12
CA VAL A 569 7.71 -9.69 -15.91
C VAL A 569 8.24 -10.92 -15.19
N SER A 570 8.27 -12.07 -15.83
CA SER A 570 8.79 -13.31 -15.26
C SER A 570 9.71 -14.03 -16.24
N PHE A 571 10.54 -14.94 -15.74
CA PHE A 571 11.49 -15.69 -16.54
C PHE A 571 11.37 -17.19 -16.28
N SER A 572 11.41 -17.98 -17.34
CA SER A 572 11.41 -19.44 -17.22
C SER A 572 12.68 -19.96 -16.52
N LYS A 573 12.63 -21.18 -15.98
CA LYS A 573 13.77 -21.89 -15.33
C LYS A 573 15.07 -21.93 -16.13
N GLY A 574 15.00 -21.87 -17.46
CA GLY A 574 16.18 -21.89 -18.32
C GLY A 574 16.96 -20.58 -18.30
N CYS A 575 16.41 -19.50 -17.75
CA CYS A 575 17.12 -18.23 -17.60
C CYS A 575 17.86 -18.19 -16.26
N ARG A 576 19.17 -17.93 -16.28
CA ARG A 576 19.98 -17.78 -15.06
C ARG A 576 20.60 -16.40 -15.00
N ALA A 577 20.68 -15.84 -13.79
CA ALA A 577 21.41 -14.60 -13.55
C ALA A 577 22.88 -14.78 -13.92
N TYR A 578 23.42 -13.84 -14.68
CA TYR A 578 24.83 -13.77 -14.98
C TYR A 578 25.48 -12.66 -14.15
N HIS A 579 26.40 -13.03 -13.27
CA HIS A 579 27.06 -12.09 -12.35
C HIS A 579 28.37 -11.50 -12.89
N GLY A 580 28.76 -11.85 -14.12
CA GLY A 580 29.92 -11.23 -14.78
C GLY A 580 29.56 -9.90 -15.45
N ALA A 581 30.58 -9.14 -15.85
CA ALA A 581 30.38 -7.97 -16.71
C ALA A 581 30.19 -8.41 -18.17
N LEU A 582 29.27 -7.75 -18.89
CA LEU A 582 29.23 -7.84 -20.35
C LEU A 582 30.52 -7.22 -20.93
N PRO A 583 31.04 -7.74 -22.06
CA PRO A 583 32.21 -7.18 -22.71
C PRO A 583 32.02 -5.69 -23.03
N ASP A 584 33.12 -4.93 -22.93
CA ASP A 584 33.14 -3.54 -23.39
C ASP A 584 32.89 -3.50 -24.91
N PRO A 585 32.20 -2.46 -25.41
CA PRO A 585 31.95 -2.32 -26.83
C PRO A 585 33.28 -2.24 -27.60
N PRO A 586 33.37 -2.77 -28.83
CA PRO A 586 34.59 -2.69 -29.62
C PRO A 586 35.04 -1.24 -29.74
N SER A 587 36.28 -0.97 -29.29
CA SER A 587 36.83 0.37 -29.21
C SER A 587 36.93 0.99 -30.60
N THR A 588 36.13 2.04 -30.82
CA THR A 588 36.27 2.91 -32.00
C THR A 588 37.31 4.00 -31.67
N PRO A 589 38.25 4.35 -32.56
CA PRO A 589 39.41 5.17 -32.16
C PRO A 589 39.00 6.61 -31.82
N ALA A 590 39.42 7.09 -30.65
CA ALA A 590 39.20 8.46 -30.22
C ALA A 590 40.11 9.47 -30.98
N PRO A 591 39.62 10.67 -31.32
CA PRO A 591 40.46 11.79 -31.73
C PRO A 591 41.25 12.36 -30.54
N THR A 592 42.46 12.79 -30.83
CA THR A 592 43.52 13.25 -29.93
C THR A 592 43.32 14.63 -29.28
N LYS A 593 43.51 14.65 -27.94
CA LYS A 593 44.30 15.58 -27.09
C LYS A 593 43.52 16.55 -26.13
N PRO A 594 43.93 16.68 -24.84
CA PRO A 594 43.17 17.33 -23.76
C PRO A 594 43.67 18.77 -23.45
N PRO A 595 42.97 19.56 -22.59
CA PRO A 595 42.98 19.37 -21.12
C PRO A 595 41.60 19.36 -20.47
N THR A 596 41.52 18.78 -19.27
CA THR A 596 40.38 18.76 -18.34
C THR A 596 39.19 17.93 -18.80
N CYS A 597 38.61 17.16 -17.86
CA CYS A 597 37.52 16.22 -18.11
C CYS A 597 36.42 16.82 -19.02
N PRO A 598 35.79 16.01 -19.89
CA PRO A 598 34.59 16.41 -20.64
C PRO A 598 33.54 17.05 -19.71
N SER A 599 32.68 17.93 -20.25
CA SER A 599 31.73 18.74 -19.45
C SER A 599 30.71 17.93 -18.62
N ASP A 600 30.57 16.65 -18.93
CA ASP A 600 29.72 15.64 -18.28
C ASP A 600 30.48 14.78 -17.25
N GLN A 601 31.75 15.09 -16.99
CA GLN A 601 32.60 14.38 -16.04
C GLN A 601 33.19 15.32 -14.97
N PHE A 602 33.25 14.82 -13.75
CA PHE A 602 33.87 15.42 -12.59
C PHE A 602 35.30 14.88 -12.41
N ASN A 603 36.25 15.77 -12.12
CA ASN A 603 37.64 15.41 -11.90
C ASN A 603 37.88 15.16 -10.41
N CYS A 604 38.32 13.96 -10.04
CA CYS A 604 38.69 13.67 -8.66
C CYS A 604 39.85 14.57 -8.20
N ALA A 605 39.90 14.93 -6.92
CA ALA A 605 40.85 15.96 -6.44
C ALA A 605 42.32 15.51 -6.43
N SER A 606 42.58 14.23 -6.15
CA SER A 606 43.93 13.65 -6.00
C SER A 606 44.34 12.71 -7.13
N SER A 607 43.39 12.29 -7.98
CA SER A 607 43.66 11.46 -9.16
C SER A 607 43.17 12.18 -10.41
N GLU A 608 43.92 12.13 -11.51
CA GLU A 608 43.45 12.64 -12.82
C GLU A 608 42.34 11.75 -13.44
N THR A 609 41.58 11.05 -12.58
CA THR A 609 40.48 10.17 -12.96
C THR A 609 39.21 11.01 -13.03
N CYS A 610 38.53 10.91 -14.17
CA CYS A 610 37.25 11.57 -14.38
C CYS A 610 36.11 10.57 -14.11
N ILE A 611 35.16 10.93 -13.24
CA ILE A 611 33.93 10.18 -13.01
C ILE A 611 32.74 10.94 -13.63
N PRO A 612 31.65 10.29 -14.06
CA PRO A 612 30.42 10.97 -14.48
C PRO A 612 29.87 11.92 -13.41
N VAL A 613 29.32 13.07 -13.81
CA VAL A 613 28.67 14.02 -12.89
C VAL A 613 27.48 13.41 -12.13
N SER A 614 26.86 12.36 -12.67
CA SER A 614 25.79 11.62 -12.00
C SER A 614 26.25 10.87 -10.74
N LYS A 615 27.56 10.66 -10.58
CA LYS A 615 28.20 10.01 -9.43
C LYS A 615 28.76 11.01 -8.41
N VAL A 616 28.36 12.27 -8.52
CA VAL A 616 28.75 13.32 -7.59
C VAL A 616 27.57 13.57 -6.66
N CYS A 617 27.79 13.47 -5.35
CA CYS A 617 26.75 13.55 -4.34
C CYS A 617 25.70 12.45 -4.46
N ASP A 618 26.11 11.24 -4.82
CA ASP A 618 25.24 10.06 -4.89
C ASP A 618 25.31 9.18 -3.64
N PHE A 619 25.99 9.65 -2.59
CA PHE A 619 26.20 8.96 -1.31
C PHE A 619 27.17 7.78 -1.38
N LYS A 620 27.99 7.68 -2.43
CA LYS A 620 29.01 6.65 -2.58
C LYS A 620 30.34 7.24 -3.04
N GLU A 621 31.41 6.82 -2.39
CA GLU A 621 32.76 7.19 -2.81
C GLU A 621 33.14 6.45 -4.11
N ASP A 622 33.02 7.13 -5.24
CA ASP A 622 33.48 6.67 -6.55
C ASP A 622 34.90 7.19 -6.87
N CYS A 623 35.27 8.35 -6.33
CA CYS A 623 36.67 8.77 -6.32
C CYS A 623 37.46 8.03 -5.23
N MET A 624 38.70 7.62 -5.53
CA MET A 624 39.60 6.98 -4.55
C MET A 624 39.92 7.85 -3.31
N ASP A 625 39.65 9.15 -3.39
CA ASP A 625 39.83 10.12 -2.32
C ASP A 625 38.52 10.68 -1.75
N GLY A 626 37.37 10.15 -2.17
CA GLY A 626 36.03 10.61 -1.76
C GLY A 626 35.72 12.08 -2.12
N SER A 627 36.45 12.67 -3.06
CA SER A 627 36.30 14.10 -3.40
C SER A 627 34.96 14.45 -4.06
N ASP A 628 34.30 13.46 -4.63
CA ASP A 628 32.95 13.48 -5.17
C ASP A 628 31.87 13.62 -4.10
N GLU A 629 32.06 13.06 -2.89
CA GLU A 629 31.08 13.12 -1.79
C GLU A 629 31.39 14.21 -0.74
N LYS A 630 32.59 14.80 -0.78
CA LYS A 630 33.05 15.76 0.25
C LYS A 630 32.19 17.03 0.38
N ASN A 631 31.58 17.49 -0.70
CA ASN A 631 30.81 18.74 -0.73
C ASN A 631 29.31 18.50 -0.86
N CYS A 632 28.79 17.40 -0.30
CA CYS A 632 27.41 16.96 -0.52
C CYS A 632 26.48 17.16 0.69
N GLY A 633 26.96 17.83 1.73
CA GLY A 633 26.15 18.31 2.85
C GLY A 633 26.26 17.51 4.15
N ALA A 634 26.92 16.35 4.16
CA ALA A 634 27.36 15.71 5.41
C ALA A 634 28.47 16.59 6.01
N CYS A 635 28.30 17.04 7.25
CA CYS A 635 29.13 18.13 7.78
C CYS A 635 29.16 18.19 9.31
N ASP A 636 30.38 18.14 9.86
CA ASP A 636 30.73 18.47 11.25
C ASP A 636 31.12 19.96 11.41
N PHE A 637 31.07 20.72 10.31
CA PHE A 637 31.48 22.11 10.19
C PHE A 637 32.91 22.42 10.67
N SER A 638 33.78 21.43 10.84
CA SER A 638 35.12 21.63 11.40
C SER A 638 36.05 22.39 10.44
N ILE A 639 35.83 22.26 9.13
CA ILE A 639 36.65 22.90 8.08
C ILE A 639 35.88 24.00 7.34
N ASP A 640 34.70 23.68 6.78
CA ASP A 640 33.90 24.58 5.95
C ASP A 640 32.39 24.28 6.08
N LEU A 641 31.58 24.62 5.06
CA LEU A 641 30.14 24.35 5.02
C LEU A 641 29.79 23.07 4.23
N CYS A 642 30.77 22.26 3.83
CA CYS A 642 30.59 20.98 3.15
C CYS A 642 29.65 21.05 1.92
N GLY A 643 29.77 22.14 1.14
CA GLY A 643 28.94 22.42 -0.03
C GLY A 643 27.55 23.01 0.24
N LEU A 644 27.13 23.12 1.51
CA LEU A 644 25.88 23.75 1.90
C LEU A 644 25.90 25.25 1.59
N LYS A 645 24.80 25.77 1.05
CA LYS A 645 24.66 27.19 0.69
C LYS A 645 23.32 27.74 1.11
N SER A 646 23.30 29.00 1.53
CA SER A 646 22.04 29.73 1.72
C SER A 646 21.36 29.92 0.36
N ASP A 647 20.05 29.71 0.30
CA ASP A 647 19.22 29.83 -0.90
C ASP A 647 19.32 31.25 -1.49
N ASP A 648 19.30 32.25 -0.61
CA ASP A 648 19.62 33.64 -0.92
C ASP A 648 20.89 34.09 -0.16
N PRO A 649 22.07 34.14 -0.81
CA PRO A 649 23.31 34.57 -0.16
C PRO A 649 23.31 36.05 0.27
N ASP A 650 22.46 36.87 -0.34
CA ASP A 650 22.38 38.32 -0.09
C ASP A 650 21.22 38.69 0.86
N GLY A 651 20.45 37.69 1.31
CA GLY A 651 19.34 37.89 2.23
C GLY A 651 19.79 38.44 3.59
N ARG A 652 18.89 39.16 4.27
CA ARG A 652 19.15 39.73 5.60
C ARG A 652 19.73 38.73 6.59
N PHE A 653 19.16 37.52 6.60
CA PHE A 653 19.59 36.42 7.45
C PHE A 653 20.12 35.27 6.58
N THR A 654 21.32 34.78 6.91
CA THR A 654 21.94 33.65 6.21
C THR A 654 22.50 32.64 7.18
N TRP A 655 22.75 31.43 6.67
CA TRP A 655 23.38 30.35 7.41
C TRP A 655 24.90 30.43 7.24
N ASN A 656 25.62 30.45 8.37
CA ASN A 656 27.07 30.53 8.35
C ASN A 656 27.72 29.65 9.41
N ARG A 657 28.90 29.13 9.05
CA ARG A 657 29.82 28.49 9.96
C ARG A 657 30.23 29.46 11.08
N THR A 658 30.10 29.00 12.32
CA THR A 658 30.28 29.77 13.54
C THR A 658 31.19 29.03 14.51
N SER A 659 32.10 29.76 15.15
CA SER A 659 33.06 29.25 16.14
C SER A 659 32.48 29.38 17.54
N ALA A 660 32.38 28.26 18.27
CA ALA A 660 31.93 28.25 19.66
C ALA A 660 32.81 29.15 20.57
N GLN A 661 34.11 29.21 20.25
CA GLN A 661 35.06 30.05 20.97
C GLN A 661 34.79 31.55 20.76
N ASP A 662 34.42 31.96 19.54
CA ASP A 662 34.17 33.36 19.23
C ASP A 662 32.85 33.87 19.82
N VAL A 663 31.83 33.00 19.85
CA VAL A 663 30.57 33.25 20.57
C VAL A 663 30.83 33.47 22.06
N THR A 664 31.70 32.65 22.66
CA THR A 664 32.08 32.81 24.07
C THR A 664 32.80 34.13 24.34
N LYS A 665 33.59 34.63 23.39
CA LYS A 665 34.31 35.92 23.49
C LYS A 665 33.41 37.13 23.26
N ASN A 666 32.35 37.00 22.45
CA ASN A 666 31.49 38.12 22.02
C ASN A 666 29.99 37.92 22.34
N PRO A 667 29.61 37.72 23.61
CA PRO A 667 28.24 37.37 24.00
C PRO A 667 27.19 38.45 23.65
N SER A 668 27.62 39.70 23.43
CA SER A 668 26.72 40.81 23.04
C SER A 668 26.31 40.77 21.57
N ARG A 669 27.13 40.16 20.70
CA ARG A 669 26.87 40.02 19.26
C ARG A 669 26.18 38.70 18.95
N ASP A 670 26.58 37.65 19.66
CA ASP A 670 26.15 36.26 19.44
C ASP A 670 25.17 35.80 20.52
N VAL A 671 24.17 36.65 20.80
CA VAL A 671 23.17 36.39 21.85
C VAL A 671 22.45 35.08 21.55
N GLY A 672 22.30 34.21 22.55
CA GLY A 672 21.54 32.97 22.42
C GLY A 672 22.17 31.88 21.56
N LEU A 673 23.39 32.03 21.04
CA LEU A 673 24.10 30.95 20.34
C LEU A 673 24.83 30.00 21.33
N PRO A 674 25.02 28.73 20.97
CA PRO A 674 25.67 27.75 21.85
C PRO A 674 27.17 28.05 22.02
N LYS A 675 27.69 27.82 23.23
CA LYS A 675 29.11 28.09 23.57
C LYS A 675 30.04 26.89 23.33
N THR A 676 29.47 25.79 22.88
CA THR A 676 30.16 24.55 22.50
C THR A 676 29.44 23.99 21.27
N ASP A 677 30.12 23.19 20.48
CA ASP A 677 29.48 22.35 19.46
C ASP A 677 28.62 21.23 20.09
N SER A 678 28.06 20.35 19.25
CA SER A 678 27.23 19.23 19.69
C SER A 678 27.98 18.16 20.50
N ASN A 679 29.32 18.08 20.35
CA ASN A 679 30.22 17.20 21.10
C ASN A 679 30.70 17.82 22.42
N ASN A 680 30.20 19.00 22.78
CA ASN A 680 30.61 19.81 23.94
C ASN A 680 32.06 20.33 23.85
N ASP A 681 32.62 20.47 22.65
CA ASP A 681 33.90 21.12 22.42
C ASP A 681 33.74 22.66 22.40
N PRO A 682 34.35 23.41 23.33
CA PRO A 682 34.36 24.87 23.30
C PRO A 682 35.19 25.48 22.16
N GLN A 683 35.97 24.68 21.44
CA GLN A 683 36.72 25.06 20.24
C GLN A 683 36.07 24.52 18.95
N GLY A 684 34.94 23.82 19.07
CA GLY A 684 34.20 23.29 17.95
C GLY A 684 33.53 24.36 17.08
N PHE A 685 32.99 23.91 15.96
CA PHE A 685 32.32 24.72 14.97
C PHE A 685 30.95 24.12 14.66
N TYR A 686 30.02 24.96 14.24
CA TYR A 686 28.67 24.55 13.84
C TYR A 686 28.10 25.58 12.85
N CYS A 687 26.94 25.31 12.26
CA CYS A 687 26.28 26.27 11.37
C CYS A 687 25.15 27.00 12.09
N ALA A 688 25.15 28.32 12.05
CA ALA A 688 24.17 29.16 12.72
C ALA A 688 23.42 30.05 11.72
N TYR A 689 22.12 30.22 11.94
CA TYR A 689 21.29 31.18 11.21
C TYR A 689 21.39 32.56 11.85
N ARG A 690 21.99 33.54 11.16
CA ARG A 690 22.32 34.85 11.74
C ARG A 690 22.05 35.99 10.77
N GLU A 691 21.98 37.20 11.32
CA GLU A 691 21.89 38.42 10.53
C GLU A 691 23.25 38.71 9.88
N THR A 692 23.27 38.85 8.56
CA THR A 692 24.48 39.09 7.77
C THR A 692 24.40 40.31 6.88
N ASN A 693 23.20 40.76 6.52
CA ASN A 693 22.99 41.91 5.67
C ASN A 693 21.94 42.86 6.27
N GLU A 694 22.39 43.87 7.01
CA GLU A 694 21.50 44.87 7.64
C GLU A 694 20.78 45.75 6.58
N ASP A 695 21.29 45.80 5.35
CA ASP A 695 20.77 46.65 4.27
C ASP A 695 19.58 46.03 3.53
N ASP A 696 19.26 44.74 3.74
CA ASP A 696 18.06 44.09 3.18
C ASP A 696 16.85 44.25 4.12
N PRO A 697 15.83 45.04 3.74
CA PRO A 697 14.67 45.28 4.59
C PRO A 697 13.66 44.12 4.62
N GLN A 698 13.75 43.13 3.72
CA GLN A 698 12.68 42.14 3.52
C GLN A 698 12.61 41.08 4.62
N GLY A 699 13.72 40.77 5.29
CA GLY A 699 13.75 39.87 6.46
C GLY A 699 13.08 38.50 6.22
N LEU A 700 13.07 38.03 4.97
CA LEU A 700 12.42 36.77 4.59
C LEU A 700 13.21 35.58 5.14
N VAL A 701 12.50 34.48 5.34
CA VAL A 701 13.07 33.23 5.84
C VAL A 701 13.97 32.60 4.78
N ASN A 702 15.24 32.38 5.11
CA ASN A 702 16.24 31.86 4.19
C ASN A 702 16.60 30.41 4.54
N SER A 703 16.74 29.57 3.50
CA SER A 703 16.98 28.12 3.67
C SER A 703 18.44 27.78 3.44
N LEU A 704 18.98 26.83 4.20
CA LEU A 704 20.27 26.20 3.90
C LEU A 704 20.01 24.99 3.01
N LEU A 705 20.67 24.92 1.86
CA LEU A 705 20.47 23.88 0.86
C LEU A 705 21.74 23.07 0.62
N THR A 706 21.58 21.76 0.45
CA THR A 706 22.62 20.93 -0.17
C THR A 706 22.75 21.24 -1.66
N PRO A 707 23.85 20.82 -2.31
CA PRO A 707 23.86 20.64 -3.76
C PRO A 707 22.77 19.66 -4.22
N ARG A 708 22.65 19.51 -5.54
CA ARG A 708 21.77 18.50 -6.11
C ARG A 708 22.35 17.13 -5.78
N LEU A 709 21.54 16.29 -5.15
CA LEU A 709 21.90 14.94 -4.75
C LEU A 709 21.55 13.95 -5.86
N GLY A 710 22.22 12.81 -5.85
CA GLY A 710 21.90 11.64 -6.66
C GLY A 710 20.56 10.99 -6.27
N GLU A 711 20.35 9.76 -6.71
CA GLU A 711 19.19 8.99 -6.29
C GLU A 711 19.27 8.67 -4.78
N ILE A 712 18.17 8.89 -4.06
CA ILE A 712 18.09 8.64 -2.62
C ILE A 712 17.39 7.31 -2.40
N ALA A 713 18.04 6.39 -1.70
CA ALA A 713 17.51 5.06 -1.41
C ALA A 713 16.35 5.07 -0.39
N HIS A 714 15.55 4.01 -0.42
CA HIS A 714 14.42 3.81 0.49
C HIS A 714 14.79 3.92 1.98
N PRO A 715 15.83 3.25 2.50
CA PRO A 715 16.15 3.33 3.92
C PRO A 715 16.90 4.62 4.33
N CYS A 716 16.98 5.64 3.46
CA CYS A 716 17.77 6.84 3.73
C CYS A 716 17.34 7.53 5.03
N THR A 717 18.28 7.61 5.95
CA THR A 717 18.13 8.24 7.27
C THR A 717 19.15 9.36 7.39
N VAL A 718 18.68 10.57 7.72
CA VAL A 718 19.54 11.74 7.96
C VAL A 718 19.51 12.07 9.45
N THR A 719 20.68 12.18 10.07
CA THR A 719 20.80 12.62 11.46
C THR A 719 21.59 13.92 11.54
N PHE A 720 21.21 14.79 12.47
CA PHE A 720 21.91 16.04 12.76
C PHE A 720 21.58 16.51 14.17
N TYR A 721 22.39 17.37 14.74
CA TYR A 721 22.10 18.05 16.00
C TYR A 721 21.52 19.43 15.73
N ALA A 722 20.53 19.83 16.52
CA ALA A 722 19.92 21.16 16.45
C ALA A 722 19.88 21.82 17.83
N PHE A 723 20.07 23.14 17.84
CA PHE A 723 20.01 23.98 19.04
C PHE A 723 19.17 25.22 18.75
N ILE A 724 18.17 25.49 19.60
CA ILE A 724 17.32 26.68 19.50
C ILE A 724 17.23 27.32 20.90
N SER A 725 17.69 28.56 21.05
CA SER A 725 17.66 29.23 22.36
C SER A 725 16.35 29.96 22.68
N GLU A 726 15.69 30.58 21.70
CA GLU A 726 14.51 31.42 21.99
C GLU A 726 13.21 30.90 21.36
N SER A 727 12.13 30.91 22.15
CA SER A 727 10.76 30.71 21.66
C SER A 727 10.19 32.05 21.18
N PRO A 728 9.50 32.15 20.03
CA PRO A 728 8.83 31.06 19.29
C PRO A 728 9.57 30.54 18.04
N ALA A 729 10.91 30.47 18.04
CA ALA A 729 11.65 29.94 16.90
C ALA A 729 11.41 28.44 16.68
N TRP A 730 11.59 27.99 15.44
CA TRP A 730 11.38 26.62 15.01
C TRP A 730 12.34 26.27 13.86
N LEU A 731 12.68 24.99 13.73
CA LEU A 731 13.52 24.46 12.65
C LEU A 731 12.76 23.36 11.90
N TRP A 732 12.74 23.46 10.57
CA TRP A 732 12.29 22.39 9.67
C TRP A 732 13.47 21.84 8.88
N PHE A 733 13.52 20.52 8.78
CA PHE A 733 14.36 19.79 7.84
C PHE A 733 13.46 19.06 6.84
N GLY A 734 13.87 19.03 5.56
CA GLY A 734 13.08 18.41 4.51
C GLY A 734 13.80 18.22 3.18
N VAL A 735 13.08 17.74 2.17
CA VAL A 735 13.54 17.65 0.78
C VAL A 735 12.85 18.70 -0.08
N GLN A 736 13.63 19.37 -0.91
CA GLN A 736 13.20 20.34 -1.89
C GLN A 736 13.41 19.80 -3.31
N ARG A 737 12.40 19.98 -4.17
CA ARG A 737 12.44 19.67 -5.60
C ARG A 737 11.90 20.82 -6.43
N SER A 738 12.44 21.01 -7.64
CA SER A 738 11.85 21.88 -8.65
C SER A 738 10.95 21.08 -9.60
N THR A 739 9.75 21.58 -9.87
CA THR A 739 8.82 21.03 -10.85
C THR A 739 9.24 21.41 -12.27
N PRO A 740 8.76 20.68 -13.30
CA PRO A 740 8.98 21.04 -14.71
C PRO A 740 8.65 22.49 -15.06
N GLN A 741 7.69 23.11 -14.38
CA GLN A 741 7.26 24.49 -14.59
C GLN A 741 8.06 25.51 -13.76
N GLY A 742 9.11 25.07 -13.05
CA GLY A 742 9.98 25.91 -12.24
C GLY A 742 9.52 26.14 -10.80
N TRP A 743 8.34 25.65 -10.40
CA TRP A 743 7.86 25.78 -9.01
C TRP A 743 8.70 24.94 -8.05
N ILE A 744 9.02 25.50 -6.90
CA ILE A 744 9.71 24.79 -5.82
C ILE A 744 8.67 24.12 -4.93
N VAL A 745 8.83 22.81 -4.72
CA VAL A 745 8.05 22.00 -3.78
C VAL A 745 8.96 21.57 -2.64
N ARG A 746 8.50 21.75 -1.41
CA ARG A 746 9.21 21.35 -0.18
C ARG A 746 8.36 20.34 0.59
N LYS A 747 8.98 19.24 1.00
CA LYS A 747 8.40 18.17 1.83
C LYS A 747 9.17 18.12 3.15
N GLY A 748 8.47 18.23 4.27
CA GLY A 748 9.09 18.31 5.58
C GLY A 748 9.14 16.95 6.29
N PHE A 749 10.26 16.63 6.93
CA PHE A 749 10.47 15.33 7.59
C PHE A 749 10.77 15.43 9.09
N ALA A 750 11.40 16.51 9.53
CA ALA A 750 11.65 16.75 10.94
C ALA A 750 11.36 18.21 11.31
N PHE A 751 10.74 18.38 12.47
CA PHE A 751 10.32 19.68 13.00
C PHE A 751 10.70 19.78 14.47
N LEU A 752 11.38 20.86 14.85
CA LEU A 752 11.79 21.14 16.22
C LEU A 752 11.33 22.53 16.63
N LYS A 753 10.66 22.66 17.78
CA LYS A 753 10.35 23.97 18.36
C LYS A 753 11.38 24.39 19.40
N GLY A 754 11.58 25.70 19.56
CA GLY A 754 12.47 26.24 20.60
C GLY A 754 12.10 25.81 22.02
N SER A 755 10.81 25.64 22.32
CA SER A 755 10.35 25.12 23.62
C SER A 755 10.79 23.70 23.91
N GLU A 756 11.07 22.90 22.88
CA GLU A 756 11.45 21.48 23.00
C GLU A 756 12.97 21.34 23.16
N SER A 757 13.77 22.15 22.45
CA SER A 757 15.24 22.16 22.57
C SER A 757 15.75 22.60 23.95
N SER A 758 15.02 23.48 24.65
CA SER A 758 15.36 23.93 26.02
C SER A 758 16.81 24.40 26.19
N HIS A 759 17.37 25.11 25.21
CA HIS A 759 18.78 25.54 25.18
C HIS A 759 19.80 24.38 25.25
N LYS A 760 19.49 23.24 24.64
CA LYS A 760 20.38 22.08 24.55
C LYS A 760 20.43 21.56 23.12
N TRP A 761 21.59 21.03 22.75
CA TRP A 761 21.76 20.27 21.53
C TRP A 761 20.84 19.05 21.56
N THR A 762 19.95 18.96 20.59
CA THR A 762 18.96 17.90 20.45
C THR A 762 19.28 17.14 19.18
N LYS A 763 19.54 15.83 19.29
CA LYS A 763 19.75 14.98 18.12
C LYS A 763 18.41 14.79 17.41
N MET A 764 18.39 15.08 16.12
CA MET A 764 17.27 14.91 15.22
C MET A 764 17.57 13.74 14.29
N THR A 765 16.59 12.86 14.08
CA THR A 765 16.63 11.82 13.04
C THR A 765 15.47 12.02 12.09
N ALA A 766 15.73 12.00 10.80
CA ALA A 766 14.72 12.11 9.76
C ALA A 766 14.81 10.91 8.82
N LYS A 767 13.71 10.16 8.72
CA LYS A 767 13.52 9.08 7.75
C LYS A 767 13.04 9.72 6.44
N VAL A 768 13.92 9.78 5.43
CA VAL A 768 13.70 10.57 4.22
C VAL A 768 12.96 9.79 3.15
N GLY A 769 13.19 8.48 3.03
CA GLY A 769 12.59 7.66 1.98
C GLY A 769 13.21 7.88 0.60
N ASN A 770 12.68 7.20 -0.40
CA ASN A 770 13.23 7.20 -1.76
C ASN A 770 12.94 8.51 -2.53
N TRP A 771 13.93 9.03 -3.26
CA TRP A 771 13.77 10.20 -4.13
C TRP A 771 14.57 10.08 -5.42
N ASN A 772 13.98 10.59 -6.51
CA ASN A 772 14.67 10.70 -7.79
C ASN A 772 15.85 11.71 -7.74
N PRO A 773 16.86 11.54 -8.62
CA PRO A 773 18.00 12.45 -8.73
C PRO A 773 17.61 13.92 -8.92
N GLY A 774 18.43 14.83 -8.38
CA GLY A 774 18.26 16.27 -8.49
C GLY A 774 17.53 16.92 -7.31
N SER A 775 17.13 16.12 -6.33
CA SER A 775 16.56 16.56 -5.05
C SER A 775 17.62 17.27 -4.19
N ARG A 776 17.19 18.13 -3.24
CA ARG A 776 18.07 18.81 -2.29
C ARG A 776 17.53 18.68 -0.88
N PHE A 777 18.38 18.49 0.11
CA PHE A 777 17.97 18.69 1.50
C PHE A 777 17.95 20.17 1.83
N TYR A 778 16.97 20.58 2.63
CA TYR A 778 16.85 21.94 3.11
C TYR A 778 16.72 21.99 4.64
N PHE A 779 17.30 23.03 5.22
CA PHE A 779 17.05 23.46 6.60
C PHE A 779 16.47 24.86 6.56
N ILE A 780 15.36 25.10 7.27
CA ILE A 780 14.69 26.39 7.27
C ILE A 780 14.20 26.74 8.68
N THR A 781 14.42 27.99 9.09
CA THR A 781 14.09 28.49 10.43
C THR A 781 13.66 29.95 10.38
N GLN A 782 12.79 30.36 11.30
CA GLN A 782 12.34 31.75 11.44
C GLN A 782 13.11 32.52 12.54
N GLY A 783 14.07 31.90 13.26
CA GLY A 783 14.74 32.53 14.41
C GLY A 783 16.26 32.61 14.30
N THR A 784 16.82 33.80 14.60
CA THR A 784 18.26 34.17 14.57
C THR A 784 19.17 33.42 15.55
N HIS A 785 18.62 32.46 16.29
CA HIS A 785 19.35 31.71 17.30
C HIS A 785 19.19 30.20 17.12
N THR A 786 19.07 29.77 15.86
CA THR A 786 19.01 28.36 15.46
C THR A 786 20.38 27.93 14.97
N SER A 787 20.90 26.84 15.51
CA SER A 787 22.16 26.24 15.09
C SER A 787 21.96 24.76 14.75
N ILE A 788 22.70 24.27 13.77
CA ILE A 788 22.77 22.86 13.39
C ILE A 788 24.21 22.39 13.35
N ASP A 789 24.41 21.10 13.60
CA ASP A 789 25.74 20.48 13.69
C ASP A 789 25.69 18.98 13.35
N ASP A 790 26.85 18.38 13.04
CA ASP A 790 27.06 16.93 12.81
C ASP A 790 25.99 16.27 11.90
N ILE A 791 25.90 16.74 10.65
CA ILE A 791 25.00 16.17 9.64
C ILE A 791 25.59 14.87 9.08
N GLU A 792 24.87 13.76 9.23
CA GLU A 792 25.25 12.43 8.72
C GLU A 792 24.13 11.83 7.84
N TYR A 793 24.54 11.07 6.82
CA TYR A 793 23.66 10.31 5.93
C TYR A 793 23.90 8.80 6.14
N ARG A 794 22.83 8.02 6.27
CA ARG A 794 22.90 6.55 6.45
C ARG A 794 21.92 5.84 5.54
N GLY A 795 22.42 4.84 4.79
CA GLY A 795 21.61 4.04 3.89
C GLY A 795 20.96 4.85 2.75
N CYS A 796 21.66 5.88 2.24
CA CYS A 796 21.09 6.81 1.25
C CYS A 796 21.48 6.50 -0.20
N HIS A 797 22.51 5.70 -0.48
CA HIS A 797 22.85 5.24 -1.83
C HIS A 797 22.04 3.98 -2.19
N PRO A 798 21.46 3.83 -3.41
CA PRO A 798 20.73 2.63 -3.83
C PRO A 798 21.67 1.46 -4.17
N ASP A 799 22.35 0.89 -3.17
CA ASP A 799 23.15 -0.33 -3.31
C ASP A 799 22.98 -1.30 -2.12
N ARG A 800 23.70 -2.43 -2.22
CA ARG A 800 23.67 -3.52 -1.25
C ARG A 800 23.99 -3.08 0.19
N SER A 801 24.74 -1.99 0.38
CA SER A 801 25.04 -1.50 1.74
C SER A 801 23.79 -0.93 2.41
N SER A 802 22.94 -0.26 1.64
CA SER A 802 21.64 0.23 2.11
C SER A 802 20.69 -0.93 2.39
N ASP A 803 20.71 -1.98 1.56
CA ASP A 803 19.93 -3.20 1.80
C ASP A 803 20.32 -3.85 3.14
N THR A 804 21.62 -3.95 3.45
CA THR A 804 22.08 -4.49 4.73
C THR A 804 21.70 -3.62 5.92
N TYR A 805 21.72 -2.29 5.77
CA TYR A 805 21.24 -1.38 6.82
C TYR A 805 19.73 -1.54 7.05
N GLU A 806 18.97 -1.74 5.99
CA GLU A 806 17.53 -2.00 6.06
C GLU A 806 17.21 -3.35 6.71
N GLU A 807 18.03 -4.38 6.50
CA GLU A 807 17.93 -5.68 7.20
C GLU A 807 18.04 -5.53 8.72
N ASP A 808 18.86 -4.60 9.23
CA ASP A 808 19.03 -4.34 10.66
C ASP A 808 17.85 -3.61 11.32
N LEU A 809 16.94 -3.03 10.52
CA LEU A 809 15.75 -2.32 11.05
C LEU A 809 14.66 -3.30 11.49
N LEU A 810 13.88 -2.89 12.48
CA LEU A 810 12.70 -3.59 12.98
C LEU A 810 11.46 -3.12 12.24
N VAL A 811 10.65 -4.07 11.78
CA VAL A 811 9.35 -3.76 11.17
C VAL A 811 8.32 -3.48 12.27
N SER A 812 8.38 -4.23 13.38
CA SER A 812 7.64 -3.92 14.59
C SER A 812 8.28 -2.73 15.29
N CYS A 813 7.51 -1.67 15.48
CA CYS A 813 8.00 -0.39 15.93
C CYS A 813 6.90 0.39 16.67
N SER A 814 7.18 0.76 17.92
CA SER A 814 6.39 1.70 18.72
C SER A 814 6.76 3.18 18.48
N PHE A 815 7.55 3.46 17.44
CA PHE A 815 8.13 4.77 17.10
C PHE A 815 8.98 5.47 18.18
N GLU A 816 9.18 4.84 19.35
CA GLU A 816 10.04 5.31 20.44
C GLU A 816 11.53 5.32 20.04
N LEU A 817 12.00 4.24 19.41
CA LEU A 817 13.39 4.05 18.98
C LEU A 817 13.54 4.29 17.47
N GLU A 818 13.75 5.55 17.13
CA GLU A 818 13.76 6.08 15.76
C GLU A 818 14.86 5.49 14.86
N ASP A 819 15.98 5.10 15.46
CA ASP A 819 17.14 4.50 14.80
C ASP A 819 16.91 3.03 14.38
N LYS A 820 15.97 2.35 15.03
CA LYS A 820 15.65 0.94 14.76
C LYS A 820 14.37 0.74 13.97
N CYS A 821 13.56 1.77 13.80
CA CYS A 821 12.28 1.68 13.10
C CYS A 821 12.47 1.59 11.59
N GLY A 822 11.86 0.59 10.97
CA GLY A 822 11.90 0.34 9.53
C GLY A 822 10.79 1.00 8.72
N TRP A 823 10.16 2.09 9.18
CA TRP A 823 9.06 2.73 8.45
C TRP A 823 9.49 4.05 7.82
N PHE A 824 9.22 4.22 6.53
CA PHE A 824 9.65 5.33 5.71
C PHE A 824 8.48 5.92 4.91
N PRO A 825 8.38 7.24 4.75
CA PRO A 825 7.37 7.84 3.87
C PRO A 825 7.67 7.52 2.40
N GLU A 826 6.64 7.12 1.64
CA GLU A 826 6.73 7.11 0.18
C GLU A 826 6.59 8.56 -0.33
N ASN A 827 7.43 8.94 -1.29
CA ASN A 827 7.55 10.35 -1.68
C ASN A 827 7.25 10.59 -3.15
N GLN A 828 5.97 10.58 -3.51
CA GLN A 828 5.54 11.23 -4.75
C GLN A 828 5.27 12.73 -4.51
N ALA A 829 5.51 13.55 -5.53
CA ALA A 829 5.49 15.02 -5.43
C ALA A 829 4.12 15.62 -5.03
N THR A 830 3.04 14.84 -5.13
CA THR A 830 1.66 15.25 -4.79
C THR A 830 1.16 14.69 -3.47
N GLU A 831 1.94 13.86 -2.80
CA GLU A 831 1.54 13.19 -1.57
C GLU A 831 1.71 14.09 -0.34
N LEU A 832 0.88 13.86 0.68
CA LEU A 832 0.94 14.46 1.99
C LEU A 832 2.12 13.91 2.81
N ASP A 833 2.50 14.66 3.84
CA ASP A 833 3.68 14.38 4.64
C ASP A 833 3.30 13.53 5.86
N TRP A 834 3.90 12.33 5.96
CA TRP A 834 3.93 11.57 7.21
C TRP A 834 5.03 12.14 8.09
N VAL A 835 4.64 12.65 9.26
CA VAL A 835 5.53 13.33 10.20
C VAL A 835 5.45 12.63 11.55
N LYS A 836 6.58 12.44 12.20
CA LYS A 836 6.61 11.93 13.57
C LYS A 836 6.26 13.04 14.55
N TYR A 837 5.43 12.71 15.53
CA TYR A 837 5.20 13.54 16.70
C TYR A 837 6.02 13.04 17.88
N SER A 838 6.91 13.86 18.45
CA SER A 838 7.82 13.47 19.54
C SER A 838 7.37 13.90 20.95
N GLY A 839 6.06 14.14 21.15
CA GLY A 839 5.48 14.52 22.46
C GLY A 839 5.36 16.05 22.71
N GLY A 840 4.59 16.44 23.74
CA GLY A 840 4.36 17.84 24.16
C GLY A 840 2.94 18.12 24.67
N LYS A 841 2.70 19.25 25.36
CA LYS A 841 1.33 19.66 25.75
C LYS A 841 0.51 19.90 24.48
N PRO A 842 -0.71 19.35 24.36
CA PRO A 842 -1.54 19.59 23.18
C PRO A 842 -1.84 21.09 23.08
N ILE A 843 -1.41 21.73 21.98
CA ILE A 843 -1.62 23.17 21.74
C ILE A 843 -2.90 23.38 20.95
N ARG A 844 -3.44 22.33 20.30
CA ARG A 844 -4.59 22.44 19.40
C ARG A 844 -5.66 21.38 19.71
N SER A 845 -6.93 21.77 19.60
CA SER A 845 -8.11 20.97 19.96
C SER A 845 -8.29 19.67 19.15
N TRP A 846 -7.53 19.49 18.08
CA TRP A 846 -7.59 18.31 17.20
C TRP A 846 -6.51 17.26 17.48
N GLN A 847 -5.59 17.49 18.42
CA GLN A 847 -4.67 16.46 18.90
C GLN A 847 -5.42 15.45 19.80
N PRO A 848 -5.00 14.19 19.92
CA PRO A 848 -5.54 13.27 20.91
C PRO A 848 -5.35 13.88 22.31
N PRO A 849 -6.39 13.93 23.18
CA PRO A 849 -6.18 14.27 24.56
C PRO A 849 -5.35 13.15 25.17
N SER A 850 -4.37 13.53 25.98
CA SER A 850 -3.49 12.61 26.72
C SER A 850 -4.22 11.68 27.69
N GLU A 851 -5.55 11.78 27.79
CA GLU A 851 -6.40 11.07 28.75
C GLU A 851 -7.29 9.99 28.11
N ASP A 852 -7.48 9.96 26.78
CA ASP A 852 -8.42 9.01 26.13
C ASP A 852 -7.85 7.60 25.91
N VAL A 853 -6.55 7.41 26.07
CA VAL A 853 -5.86 6.13 25.90
C VAL A 853 -4.53 6.30 26.62
N GLY A 854 -4.11 5.34 27.45
CA GLY A 854 -2.91 5.42 28.31
C GLY A 854 -1.56 5.52 27.59
N HIS A 855 -1.47 6.20 26.45
CA HIS A 855 -0.30 6.40 25.62
C HIS A 855 0.25 7.82 25.82
N SER A 856 1.50 7.91 26.29
CA SER A 856 2.25 9.17 26.42
C SER A 856 3.51 9.21 25.54
N GLY A 857 3.53 8.44 24.43
CA GLY A 857 4.66 8.24 23.54
C GLY A 857 4.55 8.96 22.17
N PRO A 858 5.59 8.86 21.32
CA PRO A 858 5.63 9.42 19.98
C PRO A 858 4.89 8.53 18.97
N TYR A 859 4.24 9.15 17.98
CA TYR A 859 3.47 8.44 16.94
C TYR A 859 3.67 9.08 15.56
N MET A 860 3.34 8.36 14.50
CA MET A 860 3.33 8.90 13.14
C MET A 860 1.97 9.52 12.82
N TYR A 861 1.96 10.68 12.17
CA TYR A 861 0.71 11.31 11.76
C TYR A 861 0.80 11.99 10.39
N ILE A 862 -0.36 12.09 9.76
CA ILE A 862 -0.57 12.76 8.47
C ILE A 862 -1.76 13.70 8.58
N VAL A 863 -1.61 14.91 8.03
CA VAL A 863 -2.64 15.95 8.04
C VAL A 863 -2.90 16.47 6.64
N ASN A 864 -4.18 16.52 6.27
CA ASN A 864 -4.60 17.22 5.07
C ASN A 864 -5.04 18.64 5.43
N HIS A 865 -4.27 19.63 4.97
CA HIS A 865 -4.60 21.05 5.15
C HIS A 865 -5.39 21.65 3.98
N ARG A 866 -5.70 20.85 2.95
CA ARG A 866 -6.36 21.29 1.71
C ARG A 866 -7.83 20.86 1.71
N ASN A 867 -8.65 21.58 0.94
CA ASN A 867 -10.07 21.26 0.72
C ASN A 867 -10.26 20.16 -0.35
N THR A 868 -9.20 19.51 -0.78
CA THR A 868 -9.18 18.43 -1.78
C THR A 868 -8.65 17.16 -1.15
N GLU A 869 -9.00 15.99 -1.69
CA GLU A 869 -8.40 14.72 -1.28
C GLU A 869 -6.88 14.80 -1.39
N GLY A 870 -6.18 14.36 -0.34
CA GLY A 870 -4.73 14.23 -0.31
C GLY A 870 -4.40 12.83 0.18
N ARG A 871 -3.36 12.22 -0.40
CA ARG A 871 -2.92 10.85 -0.12
C ARG A 871 -1.50 10.90 0.41
N GLY A 872 -1.13 9.99 1.29
CA GLY A 872 0.27 9.80 1.67
C GLY A 872 0.47 8.37 2.15
N HIS A 873 1.63 7.80 1.83
CA HIS A 873 1.94 6.41 2.12
C HIS A 873 3.09 6.32 3.11
N LEU A 874 2.98 5.37 4.02
CA LEU A 874 4.03 5.00 4.96
C LEU A 874 4.36 3.54 4.65
N VAL A 875 5.60 3.27 4.27
CA VAL A 875 6.06 1.99 3.73
C VAL A 875 7.07 1.40 4.70
N SER A 876 6.93 0.11 5.02
CA SER A 876 7.89 -0.57 5.87
C SER A 876 9.22 -0.81 5.15
N LYS A 877 10.18 -1.39 5.85
CA LYS A 877 11.31 -2.05 5.23
C LYS A 877 10.81 -3.23 4.41
N SER A 878 11.62 -3.62 3.44
CA SER A 878 11.41 -4.85 2.70
C SER A 878 11.27 -6.04 3.65
N LEU A 879 10.21 -6.82 3.42
CA LEU A 879 9.90 -8.03 4.16
C LEU A 879 9.99 -9.20 3.19
N PRO A 880 10.65 -10.31 3.55
CA PRO A 880 10.54 -11.53 2.77
C PRO A 880 9.09 -12.03 2.82
N ALA A 881 8.65 -12.75 1.79
CA ALA A 881 7.31 -13.35 1.73
C ALA A 881 6.97 -14.08 3.04
N SER A 882 5.70 -14.03 3.44
CA SER A 882 5.19 -14.78 4.59
C SER A 882 5.44 -16.29 4.37
N GLY A 883 5.89 -16.97 5.43
CA GLY A 883 5.98 -18.43 5.41
C GLY A 883 4.59 -19.09 5.40
N PRO A 884 4.51 -20.43 5.41
CA PRO A 884 3.25 -21.18 5.31
C PRO A 884 2.24 -20.90 6.44
N PHE A 885 2.68 -20.31 7.56
CA PHE A 885 1.84 -19.94 8.69
C PHE A 885 1.41 -18.46 8.66
N GLY A 886 1.78 -17.69 7.62
CA GLY A 886 1.49 -16.26 7.57
C GLY A 886 2.37 -15.41 8.51
N ARG A 887 2.07 -14.11 8.54
CA ARG A 887 2.53 -13.17 9.57
C ARG A 887 1.33 -12.34 9.98
N CYS A 888 1.18 -12.09 11.28
CA CYS A 888 0.19 -11.15 11.75
C CYS A 888 0.75 -9.74 11.72
N PHE A 889 -0.08 -8.79 11.31
CA PHE A 889 0.20 -7.37 11.35
C PHE A 889 -0.86 -6.65 12.17
N SER A 890 -0.45 -5.98 13.24
CA SER A 890 -1.31 -5.19 14.11
C SER A 890 -0.73 -3.79 14.32
N PHE A 891 -1.60 -2.79 14.49
CA PHE A 891 -1.18 -1.41 14.77
C PHE A 891 -2.34 -0.63 15.36
N TRP A 892 -2.02 0.45 16.08
CA TRP A 892 -3.02 1.38 16.58
C TRP A 892 -3.19 2.55 15.63
N TYR A 893 -4.42 3.02 15.45
CA TYR A 893 -4.69 4.21 14.65
C TYR A 893 -5.74 5.13 15.27
N SER A 894 -5.66 6.42 14.94
CA SER A 894 -6.68 7.40 15.28
C SER A 894 -7.01 8.30 14.10
N MET A 895 -8.29 8.40 13.78
CA MET A 895 -8.82 9.29 12.74
C MET A 895 -9.77 10.28 13.38
N ARG A 896 -9.41 11.57 13.35
CA ARG A 896 -10.18 12.66 13.96
C ARG A 896 -10.69 13.59 12.87
N HIS A 897 -12.02 13.77 12.81
CA HIS A 897 -12.84 14.63 11.93
C HIS A 897 -13.84 13.81 11.07
N PRO A 898 -15.08 14.28 10.83
CA PRO A 898 -16.06 13.54 10.00
C PRO A 898 -15.60 13.26 8.56
N ASN A 899 -14.68 14.08 8.05
CA ASN A 899 -14.09 13.94 6.71
C ASN A 899 -12.62 13.49 6.76
N SER A 900 -12.26 12.61 7.71
CA SER A 900 -10.86 12.17 7.92
C SER A 900 -10.24 11.40 6.74
N GLY A 901 -11.04 11.03 5.74
CA GLY A 901 -10.63 10.16 4.64
C GLY A 901 -10.69 8.69 5.02
N THR A 902 -9.92 7.86 4.32
CA THR A 902 -9.76 6.42 4.58
C THR A 902 -8.30 6.14 4.96
N LEU A 903 -8.08 5.15 5.83
CA LEU A 903 -6.78 4.55 6.06
C LEU A 903 -6.83 3.16 5.42
N ASN A 904 -5.97 2.92 4.43
CA ASN A 904 -5.86 1.63 3.77
C ASN A 904 -4.50 1.05 4.17
N LEU A 905 -4.49 -0.23 4.50
CA LEU A 905 -3.28 -1.01 4.73
C LEU A 905 -2.84 -1.69 3.44
#